data_AF-K5BJG9-F1
#
_entry.id   AF-K5BJG9-F1
#
_cell.length_a   1.000
_cell.length_b   1.000
_cell.length_c   1.000
_cell.angle_alpha   90.00
_cell.angle_beta   90.00
_cell.angle_gamma   90.00
#
_symmetry.space_group_name_H-M   'P 1'
#
loop_
_entity.id
_entity.type
_entity.pdbx_description
1 polymer ?
#
loop_
_entity_poly.entity_id
_entity_poly.type
_entity_poly.pdbx_seq_one_letter_code
_entity_poly.pdbx_strand_id
1 'polypeptide(L)'
;MTAPSAVERVHAAYAAIDRVDRPEIWIALRPKADVFAEAAAIDAAVAAGSPLPLAGLVAAVKNNIDVAGIPTTAACPSYPAGPAVADAPAVARLRAAGAVIIGATNLDQFATGLVGTRSPYGAVRDARRPEYISGGSSSGSAVAVALGLADIALGTDTAGSGRVPAALQGIVGVKPTIGLVPTDGVVPACRSYDCVTVFARDLDTADAAMGVIAGGARPLPPDAPLAAPDRPRVAVPGELPALSTSWRDAFAAACDRMRAAGAELVEIDISAFLQAARLLYEGGLVAERHEAVGAFIDEHLPAGNPALDPTVARIISAAGRVSATTLLRDRVRLAELTATALARLDGCDALLLPTTTEHPTIAEVAADPVGVNSRLGTYTNFCNLMDLCAVAVPAGTTADGAQFGVTVVARTGADAVAAELARRVTVPADSVAEPGTAHVAPHDIPWPARITDTSRLLVVGAHLRGQPLAYQLEQRGARWCGPVDTAPLYRLADLRTEPPKPGLMRVGAGGTTIGGELWLLSTAMLGDFLAALPAPMALGPVTLADGSEAVGFACTPEAFAAGVDISHHRDWPGYLRRTRAGRPVTRDEVVRRCWRRTALAVPGRPLDDTTAVEWLQGDELYVDLRTPAGRPEVAAASLNELSRDDLLALCRQEAFAGQVLVDGDEWTWLREVDLHPPGPLPDRGRLHRAGEVVVETGIGRDYHEDWVADPPDADTAHVELSLSDPDGRRGMLLRVGSRFGYVRGRAPHTEPGRPLPEAVEADPERARSLFDLEISLGTVEAGRWRITRSTLPFRIGDDLAPEFGAETVSVAGRAADGRAVRHRWTVTHDHCNQLLSR
;
A
#
# COMPACT_ATOMS: atom_id res chain seq x y z
N MET A 1 1.11 -12.26 -21.62
CA MET A 1 1.22 -11.46 -22.87
C MET A 1 2.38 -10.51 -22.67
N THR A 2 3.28 -10.37 -23.64
CA THR A 2 4.35 -9.37 -23.63
C THR A 2 3.73 -7.97 -23.70
N ALA A 3 4.31 -6.99 -22.99
CA ALA A 3 3.87 -5.60 -23.09
C ALA A 3 4.01 -5.09 -24.55
N PRO A 4 3.08 -4.27 -25.04
CA PRO A 4 3.14 -3.75 -26.41
C PRO A 4 4.36 -2.84 -26.59
N SER A 5 4.98 -2.92 -27.76
CA SER A 5 6.14 -2.11 -28.15
C SER A 5 5.76 -0.63 -28.30
N ALA A 6 6.75 0.26 -28.25
CA ALA A 6 6.57 1.69 -28.50
C ALA A 6 5.95 1.94 -29.89
N VAL A 7 6.39 1.22 -30.92
CA VAL A 7 5.82 1.31 -32.28
C VAL A 7 4.35 0.89 -32.30
N GLU A 8 3.99 -0.20 -31.62
CA GLU A 8 2.60 -0.66 -31.54
C GLU A 8 1.69 0.37 -30.85
N ARG A 9 2.20 1.01 -29.79
CA ARG A 9 1.49 2.06 -29.05
C ARG A 9 1.27 3.31 -29.90
N VAL A 10 2.29 3.77 -30.62
CA VAL A 10 2.17 4.89 -31.57
C VAL A 10 1.17 4.57 -32.69
N HIS A 11 1.19 3.34 -33.22
CA HIS A 11 0.22 2.92 -34.23
C HIS A 11 -1.21 2.98 -33.69
N ALA A 12 -1.44 2.45 -32.48
CA ALA A 12 -2.74 2.49 -31.82
C ALA A 12 -3.22 3.93 -31.57
N ALA A 13 -2.33 4.82 -31.13
CA ALA A 13 -2.66 6.23 -30.88
C ALA A 13 -3.07 6.96 -32.15
N TYR A 14 -2.32 6.83 -33.26
CA TYR A 14 -2.71 7.47 -34.53
C TYR A 14 -3.99 6.89 -35.12
N ALA A 15 -4.18 5.57 -35.06
CA ALA A 15 -5.43 4.95 -35.49
C ALA A 15 -6.63 5.46 -34.69
N ALA A 16 -6.43 5.73 -33.39
CA ALA A 16 -7.45 6.32 -32.54
C ALA A 16 -7.74 7.77 -32.85
N ILE A 17 -6.71 8.58 -33.11
CA ILE A 17 -6.85 9.98 -33.56
C ILE A 17 -7.69 10.01 -34.84
N ASP A 18 -7.35 9.17 -35.82
CA ASP A 18 -8.06 9.07 -37.10
C ASP A 18 -9.52 8.61 -36.90
N ARG A 19 -9.80 7.69 -35.96
CA ARG A 19 -11.15 7.19 -35.65
C ARG A 19 -12.01 8.19 -34.87
N VAL A 20 -11.42 8.90 -33.92
CA VAL A 20 -12.12 9.87 -33.07
C VAL A 20 -12.50 11.10 -33.89
N ASP A 21 -11.67 11.50 -34.86
CA ASP A 21 -11.91 12.61 -35.80
C ASP A 21 -12.32 13.91 -35.09
N ARG A 22 -11.50 14.30 -34.11
CA ARG A 22 -11.65 15.53 -33.33
C ARG A 22 -10.44 16.43 -33.53
N PRO A 23 -10.32 17.09 -34.69
CA PRO A 23 -9.15 17.90 -35.02
C PRO A 23 -8.97 19.07 -34.06
N GLU A 24 -10.03 19.54 -33.38
CA GLU A 24 -9.95 20.64 -32.43
C GLU A 24 -9.06 20.36 -31.21
N ILE A 25 -8.71 19.09 -30.95
CA ILE A 25 -7.80 18.68 -29.87
C ILE A 25 -6.36 19.13 -30.15
N TRP A 26 -5.97 19.20 -31.42
CA TRP A 26 -4.58 19.35 -31.87
C TRP A 26 -4.39 20.67 -32.61
N ILE A 27 -3.32 21.40 -32.28
CA ILE A 27 -2.84 22.51 -33.13
C ILE A 27 -1.90 21.95 -34.20
N ALA A 28 -1.03 21.01 -33.82
CA ALA A 28 -0.12 20.35 -34.75
C ALA A 28 0.17 18.92 -34.30
N LEU A 29 0.05 17.97 -35.22
CA LEU A 29 0.60 16.62 -35.03
C LEU A 29 1.99 16.56 -35.68
N ARG A 30 2.91 15.81 -35.05
CA ARG A 30 4.20 15.53 -35.67
C ARG A 30 4.04 14.63 -36.90
N PRO A 31 4.94 14.71 -37.89
CA PRO A 31 4.94 13.79 -39.02
C PRO A 31 5.02 12.34 -38.52
N LYS A 32 4.07 11.49 -38.95
CA LYS A 32 3.99 10.08 -38.50
C LYS A 32 5.33 9.35 -38.63
N ALA A 33 6.08 9.59 -39.72
CA ALA A 33 7.38 8.97 -39.97
C ALA A 33 8.41 9.26 -38.86
N ASP A 34 8.49 10.51 -38.38
CA ASP A 34 9.44 10.90 -37.33
C ASP A 34 9.06 10.25 -36.00
N VAL A 35 7.76 10.20 -35.69
CA VAL A 35 7.25 9.58 -34.47
C VAL A 35 7.48 8.07 -34.46
N PHE A 36 7.26 7.39 -35.59
CA PHE A 36 7.55 5.96 -35.72
C PHE A 36 9.05 5.66 -35.64
N ALA A 37 9.90 6.50 -36.21
CA ALA A 37 11.35 6.34 -36.11
C ALA A 37 11.84 6.47 -34.66
N GLU A 38 11.31 7.45 -33.91
CA GLU A 38 11.61 7.63 -32.49
C GLU A 38 11.14 6.44 -31.63
N ALA A 39 9.92 5.95 -31.88
CA ALA A 39 9.39 4.78 -31.20
C ALA A 39 10.23 3.52 -31.47
N ALA A 40 10.66 3.30 -32.71
CA ALA A 40 11.53 2.17 -33.05
C ALA A 40 12.90 2.27 -32.36
N ALA A 41 13.44 3.49 -32.20
CA ALA A 41 14.68 3.70 -31.46
C ALA A 41 14.53 3.39 -29.96
N ILE A 42 13.38 3.73 -29.36
CA ILE A 42 13.05 3.37 -27.97
C ILE A 42 12.94 1.84 -27.83
N ASP A 43 12.24 1.16 -28.73
CA ASP A 43 12.14 -0.31 -28.72
C ASP A 43 13.52 -0.97 -28.80
N ALA A 44 14.42 -0.45 -29.65
CA ALA A 44 15.79 -0.92 -29.74
C ALA A 44 16.60 -0.65 -28.45
N ALA A 45 16.44 0.52 -27.83
CA ALA A 45 17.11 0.87 -26.58
C ALA A 45 16.67 -0.01 -25.40
N VAL A 46 15.36 -0.29 -25.29
CA VAL A 46 14.80 -1.21 -24.29
C VAL A 46 15.30 -2.63 -24.53
N ALA A 47 15.30 -3.11 -25.78
CA ALA A 47 15.86 -4.42 -26.13
C ALA A 47 17.36 -4.54 -25.79
N ALA A 48 18.10 -3.43 -25.84
CA ALA A 48 19.50 -3.34 -25.42
C ALA A 48 19.70 -3.16 -23.90
N GLY A 49 18.63 -3.14 -23.10
CA GLY A 49 18.67 -3.04 -21.63
C GLY A 49 18.72 -1.62 -21.07
N SER A 50 18.40 -0.59 -21.87
CA SER A 50 18.36 0.80 -21.38
C SER A 50 17.19 1.00 -20.40
N PRO A 51 17.43 1.58 -19.20
CA PRO A 51 16.37 1.81 -18.21
C PRO A 51 15.59 3.08 -18.57
N LEU A 52 14.58 2.95 -19.42
CA LEU A 52 13.70 4.03 -19.85
C LEU A 52 12.35 3.94 -19.08
N PRO A 53 12.13 4.76 -18.03
CA PRO A 53 10.99 4.59 -17.13
C PRO A 53 9.63 4.90 -17.78
N LEU A 54 9.62 5.62 -18.90
CA LEU A 54 8.41 5.95 -19.67
C LEU A 54 8.43 5.33 -21.07
N ALA A 55 9.22 4.27 -21.28
CA ALA A 55 9.41 3.64 -22.59
C ALA A 55 8.10 3.39 -23.34
N GLY A 56 7.98 4.07 -24.49
CA GLY A 56 6.89 3.89 -25.44
C GLY A 56 5.57 4.56 -25.05
N LEU A 57 5.46 5.19 -23.87
CA LEU A 57 4.26 5.93 -23.51
C LEU A 57 4.04 7.09 -24.48
N VAL A 58 2.81 7.24 -24.96
CA VAL A 58 2.46 8.28 -25.92
C VAL A 58 2.15 9.58 -25.17
N ALA A 59 2.77 10.68 -25.57
CA ALA A 59 2.67 11.96 -24.89
C ALA A 59 2.21 13.11 -25.79
N ALA A 60 1.36 13.97 -25.24
CA ALA A 60 0.88 15.20 -25.86
C ALA A 60 1.34 16.43 -25.08
N VAL A 61 1.56 17.57 -25.75
CA VAL A 61 2.10 18.77 -25.11
C VAL A 61 1.26 19.99 -25.44
N LYS A 62 0.78 20.73 -24.44
CA LYS A 62 0.05 21.99 -24.66
C LYS A 62 0.88 22.96 -25.49
N ASN A 63 0.31 23.56 -26.53
CA ASN A 63 1.04 24.42 -27.48
C ASN A 63 1.39 25.83 -26.95
N ASN A 64 1.54 25.99 -25.63
CA ASN A 64 2.31 27.07 -25.03
C ASN A 64 3.64 26.60 -24.44
N ILE A 65 4.01 25.33 -24.67
CA ILE A 65 5.27 24.71 -24.25
C ILE A 65 6.01 24.30 -25.53
N ASP A 66 7.28 24.66 -25.61
CA ASP A 66 8.12 24.41 -26.78
C ASP A 66 8.34 22.92 -27.01
N VAL A 67 8.07 22.48 -28.24
CA VAL A 67 8.42 21.17 -28.78
C VAL A 67 9.24 21.40 -30.04
N ALA A 68 10.46 20.88 -30.09
CA ALA A 68 11.38 21.10 -31.19
C ALA A 68 10.74 20.77 -32.54
N GLY A 69 10.81 21.70 -33.48
CA GLY A 69 10.24 21.57 -34.83
C GLY A 69 8.75 21.88 -34.94
N ILE A 70 8.05 22.21 -33.84
CA ILE A 70 6.65 22.66 -33.86
C ILE A 70 6.58 24.16 -33.49
N PRO A 71 5.81 25.00 -34.21
CA PRO A 71 5.56 26.38 -33.77
C PRO A 71 4.80 26.43 -32.44
N THR A 72 5.32 27.17 -31.47
CA THR A 72 4.64 27.44 -30.19
C THR A 72 3.71 28.63 -30.36
N THR A 73 2.42 28.38 -30.62
CA THR A 73 1.48 29.45 -31.00
C THR A 73 0.71 30.02 -29.82
N ALA A 74 0.68 29.34 -28.67
CA ALA A 74 -0.20 29.66 -27.54
C ALA A 74 -1.67 29.88 -27.97
N ALA A 75 -2.13 29.07 -28.94
CA ALA A 75 -3.41 29.19 -29.63
C ALA A 75 -3.68 30.55 -30.32
N CYS A 76 -2.63 31.31 -30.67
CA CYS A 76 -2.71 32.47 -31.55
C CYS A 76 -1.91 32.21 -32.84
N PRO A 77 -2.56 31.95 -34.00
CA PRO A 77 -1.89 31.63 -35.26
C PRO A 77 -0.80 32.62 -35.70
N SER A 78 -0.94 33.91 -35.37
CA SER A 78 0.01 34.95 -35.77
C SER A 78 1.10 35.26 -34.71
N TYR A 79 1.11 34.56 -33.57
CA TYR A 79 2.12 34.76 -32.53
C TYR A 79 3.52 34.20 -32.84
N PRO A 80 3.68 32.97 -33.38
CA PRO A 80 4.99 32.38 -33.56
C PRO A 80 5.73 33.02 -34.75
N ALA A 81 7.03 33.27 -34.59
CA ALA A 81 7.91 33.68 -35.70
C ALA A 81 8.39 32.48 -36.54
N GLY A 82 8.27 31.26 -36.02
CA GLY A 82 8.73 30.02 -36.64
C GLY A 82 8.60 28.82 -35.67
N PRO A 83 9.08 27.63 -36.07
CA PRO A 83 9.13 26.46 -35.20
C PRO A 83 10.07 26.65 -34.02
N ALA A 84 9.77 26.04 -32.87
CA ALA A 84 10.70 26.04 -31.74
C ALA A 84 12.00 25.30 -32.10
N VAL A 85 13.14 25.86 -31.68
CA VAL A 85 14.48 25.33 -32.00
C VAL A 85 14.83 24.14 -31.11
N ALA A 86 14.34 24.13 -29.88
CA ALA A 86 14.61 23.08 -28.89
C ALA A 86 13.34 22.74 -28.11
N ASP A 87 13.32 21.54 -27.52
CA ASP A 87 12.30 21.15 -26.56
C ASP A 87 12.43 22.00 -25.28
N ALA A 88 11.31 22.39 -24.68
CA ALA A 88 11.30 22.89 -23.30
C ALA A 88 11.89 21.81 -22.36
N PRO A 89 12.53 22.18 -21.23
CA PRO A 89 13.19 21.20 -20.36
C PRO A 89 12.27 20.05 -19.91
N ALA A 90 10.99 20.33 -19.63
CA ALA A 90 10.01 19.30 -19.29
C ALA A 90 9.77 18.30 -20.45
N VAL A 91 9.70 18.78 -21.69
CA VAL A 91 9.52 17.95 -22.89
C VAL A 91 10.78 17.12 -23.16
N ALA A 92 11.95 17.74 -23.08
CA ALA A 92 13.23 17.06 -23.25
C ALA A 92 13.42 15.92 -22.24
N ARG A 93 13.03 16.15 -20.97
CA ARG A 93 13.06 15.13 -19.90
C ARG A 93 12.11 13.96 -20.18
N LEU A 94 10.87 14.23 -20.61
CA LEU A 94 9.94 13.16 -21.02
C LEU A 94 10.51 12.32 -22.17
N ARG A 95 11.05 12.99 -23.19
CA ARG A 95 11.65 12.32 -24.35
C ARG A 95 12.85 11.46 -23.95
N ALA A 96 13.73 11.97 -23.11
CA ALA A 96 14.90 11.24 -22.59
C ALA A 96 14.50 10.02 -21.74
N ALA A 97 13.36 10.07 -21.06
CA ALA A 97 12.80 8.95 -20.31
C ALA A 97 12.11 7.89 -21.19
N GLY A 98 12.04 8.10 -22.51
CA GLY A 98 11.48 7.16 -23.48
C GLY A 98 10.01 7.40 -23.83
N ALA A 99 9.41 8.52 -23.44
CA ALA A 99 8.06 8.89 -23.88
C ALA A 99 8.10 9.43 -25.33
N VAL A 100 7.11 9.07 -26.14
CA VAL A 100 7.00 9.48 -27.54
C VAL A 100 6.03 10.65 -27.67
N ILE A 101 6.56 11.84 -27.95
CA ILE A 101 5.73 13.04 -28.17
C ILE A 101 5.04 12.94 -29.54
N ILE A 102 3.70 13.00 -29.60
CA ILE A 102 2.95 12.88 -30.87
C ILE A 102 2.50 14.22 -31.47
N GLY A 103 2.42 15.28 -30.66
CA GLY A 103 1.98 16.58 -31.16
C GLY A 103 1.72 17.61 -30.07
N ALA A 104 1.39 18.82 -30.53
CA ALA A 104 1.02 19.94 -29.71
C ALA A 104 -0.51 20.14 -29.66
N THR A 105 -1.07 20.21 -28.45
CA THR A 105 -2.51 20.27 -28.20
C THR A 105 -3.02 21.71 -28.11
N ASN A 106 -4.30 21.86 -28.43
CA ASN A 106 -5.04 23.12 -28.37
C ASN A 106 -5.24 23.60 -26.92
N LEU A 107 -5.47 24.90 -26.76
CA LEU A 107 -5.64 25.59 -25.48
C LEU A 107 -6.51 26.84 -25.60
N ASP A 108 -7.06 27.35 -24.48
CA ASP A 108 -7.52 28.74 -24.44
C ASP A 108 -6.32 29.67 -24.72
N GLN A 109 -6.52 30.66 -25.60
CA GLN A 109 -5.46 31.52 -26.11
C GLN A 109 -4.67 32.21 -24.99
N PHE A 110 -3.33 32.17 -25.12
CA PHE A 110 -2.36 32.63 -24.11
C PHE A 110 -2.63 32.08 -22.70
N ALA A 111 -3.14 30.85 -22.62
CA ALA A 111 -3.55 30.19 -21.39
C ALA A 111 -4.49 31.05 -20.50
N THR A 112 -5.36 31.83 -21.13
CA THR A 112 -6.28 32.77 -20.46
C THR A 112 -7.72 32.25 -20.51
N GLY A 113 -8.00 31.22 -19.70
CA GLY A 113 -9.33 30.66 -19.55
C GLY A 113 -9.36 29.37 -18.75
N LEU A 114 -10.55 29.00 -18.31
CA LEU A 114 -10.89 27.73 -17.66
C LEU A 114 -11.95 26.95 -18.44
N VAL A 115 -12.22 27.34 -19.69
CA VAL A 115 -13.36 26.87 -20.48
C VAL A 115 -12.97 26.00 -21.68
N GLY A 116 -11.82 26.23 -22.32
CA GLY A 116 -11.39 25.48 -23.51
C GLY A 116 -12.04 25.93 -24.82
N THR A 117 -12.82 27.02 -24.80
CA THR A 117 -13.56 27.56 -25.95
C THR A 117 -12.92 28.80 -26.59
N ARG A 118 -11.89 29.38 -25.97
CA ARG A 118 -11.26 30.65 -26.38
C ARG A 118 -10.07 30.42 -27.31
N SER A 119 -10.30 29.66 -28.38
CA SER A 119 -9.26 29.32 -29.35
C SER A 119 -9.76 29.53 -30.79
N PRO A 120 -9.04 30.29 -31.63
CA PRO A 120 -9.28 30.35 -33.08
C PRO A 120 -9.16 28.99 -33.78
N TYR A 121 -8.50 27.99 -33.15
CA TYR A 121 -8.42 26.61 -33.66
C TYR A 121 -9.68 25.78 -33.36
N GLY A 122 -10.68 26.39 -32.72
CA GLY A 122 -11.96 25.76 -32.38
C GLY A 122 -12.09 25.45 -30.89
N ALA A 123 -13.33 25.43 -30.42
CA ALA A 123 -13.67 25.07 -29.05
C ALA A 123 -13.49 23.56 -28.84
N VAL A 124 -12.70 23.18 -27.83
CA VAL A 124 -12.52 21.77 -27.50
C VAL A 124 -13.72 21.29 -26.67
N ARG A 125 -14.44 20.33 -27.22
CA ARG A 125 -15.61 19.73 -26.57
C ARG A 125 -15.21 18.72 -25.50
N ASP A 126 -16.08 18.46 -24.54
CA ASP A 126 -15.92 17.37 -23.58
C ASP A 126 -15.75 16.00 -24.28
N ALA A 127 -15.01 15.08 -23.66
CA ALA A 127 -14.76 13.75 -24.22
C ALA A 127 -16.02 12.87 -24.28
N ARG A 128 -16.96 13.01 -23.32
CA ARG A 128 -18.16 12.17 -23.16
C ARG A 128 -19.45 12.89 -23.56
N ARG A 129 -19.49 14.22 -23.48
CA ARG A 129 -20.67 15.06 -23.70
C ARG A 129 -20.36 16.18 -24.71
N PRO A 130 -20.38 15.93 -26.04
CA PRO A 130 -19.87 16.88 -27.05
C PRO A 130 -20.47 18.29 -27.06
N GLU A 131 -21.64 18.52 -26.44
CA GLU A 131 -22.26 19.85 -26.29
C GLU A 131 -21.67 20.68 -25.13
N TYR A 132 -20.85 20.03 -24.30
CA TYR A 132 -20.24 20.59 -23.09
C TYR A 132 -18.79 20.98 -23.32
N ILE A 133 -18.33 21.91 -22.50
CA ILE A 133 -16.93 22.33 -22.54
C ILE A 133 -15.99 21.24 -22.05
N SER A 134 -14.77 21.20 -22.58
CA SER A 134 -13.70 20.37 -22.02
C SER A 134 -13.17 20.87 -20.67
N GLY A 135 -13.38 22.15 -20.39
CA GLY A 135 -12.55 22.90 -19.43
C GLY A 135 -11.24 23.35 -20.07
N GLY A 136 -10.57 24.29 -19.43
CA GLY A 136 -9.37 24.92 -19.97
C GLY A 136 -8.43 25.45 -18.89
N SER A 137 -7.33 26.11 -19.25
CA SER A 137 -6.89 26.38 -20.62
C SER A 137 -6.21 25.18 -21.28
N SER A 138 -5.83 24.14 -20.54
CA SER A 138 -5.17 22.94 -21.10
C SER A 138 -6.18 21.95 -21.73
N SER A 139 -7.04 22.46 -22.60
CA SER A 139 -8.23 21.77 -23.10
C SER A 139 -7.89 20.53 -23.95
N GLY A 140 -7.06 20.70 -24.99
CA GLY A 140 -6.65 19.60 -25.85
C GLY A 140 -5.87 18.52 -25.10
N SER A 141 -4.98 18.91 -24.17
CA SER A 141 -4.21 17.97 -23.34
C SER A 141 -5.11 17.04 -22.53
N ALA A 142 -6.12 17.58 -21.84
CA ALA A 142 -7.01 16.77 -21.03
C ALA A 142 -7.90 15.84 -21.88
N VAL A 143 -8.46 16.35 -22.98
CA VAL A 143 -9.32 15.54 -23.86
C VAL A 143 -8.52 14.45 -24.58
N ALA A 144 -7.27 14.72 -24.97
CA ALA A 144 -6.38 13.71 -25.54
C ALA A 144 -6.17 12.53 -24.58
N VAL A 145 -5.92 12.80 -23.29
CA VAL A 145 -5.76 11.74 -22.28
C VAL A 145 -7.07 10.99 -22.00
N ALA A 146 -8.18 11.71 -21.88
CA ALA A 146 -9.48 11.13 -21.53
C ALA A 146 -10.08 10.25 -22.65
N LEU A 147 -9.79 10.57 -23.91
CA LEU A 147 -10.10 9.75 -25.07
C LEU A 147 -9.05 8.65 -25.32
N GLY A 148 -8.00 8.56 -24.50
CA GLY A 148 -6.91 7.59 -24.67
C GLY A 148 -6.06 7.82 -25.93
N LEU A 149 -6.03 9.03 -26.47
CA LEU A 149 -5.15 9.41 -27.59
C LEU A 149 -3.70 9.63 -27.14
N ALA A 150 -3.50 9.88 -25.85
CA ALA A 150 -2.22 9.95 -25.18
C ALA A 150 -2.30 9.28 -23.79
N ASP A 151 -1.18 8.75 -23.32
CA ASP A 151 -1.02 8.24 -21.95
C ASP A 151 -0.74 9.37 -20.96
N ILE A 152 0.08 10.32 -21.40
CA ILE A 152 0.50 11.50 -20.63
C ILE A 152 0.23 12.75 -21.46
N ALA A 153 -0.23 13.82 -20.83
CA ALA A 153 -0.19 15.13 -21.47
C ALA A 153 0.36 16.22 -20.56
N LEU A 154 1.23 17.06 -21.11
CA LEU A 154 1.66 18.28 -20.44
C LEU A 154 0.61 19.38 -20.61
N GLY A 155 0.37 20.10 -19.53
CA GLY A 155 -0.42 21.33 -19.49
C GLY A 155 0.34 22.43 -18.77
N THR A 156 -0.34 23.55 -18.57
CA THR A 156 0.09 24.58 -17.62
C THR A 156 -1.06 24.95 -16.70
N ASP A 157 -0.75 25.39 -15.49
CA ASP A 157 -1.70 25.87 -14.50
C ASP A 157 -1.18 27.13 -13.83
N THR A 158 -1.94 28.21 -13.98
CA THR A 158 -1.80 29.46 -13.21
C THR A 158 -2.93 29.59 -12.18
N ALA A 159 -4.15 29.27 -12.63
CA ALA A 159 -5.38 29.55 -11.90
C ALA A 159 -6.30 28.33 -11.76
N GLY A 160 -5.99 27.21 -12.42
CA GLY A 160 -6.86 26.03 -12.47
C GLY A 160 -6.72 25.18 -13.74
N SER A 161 -5.87 25.58 -14.68
CA SER A 161 -5.79 24.96 -16.01
C SER A 161 -5.18 23.56 -16.05
N GLY A 162 -4.60 23.07 -14.96
CA GLY A 162 -4.18 21.68 -14.75
C GLY A 162 -5.20 20.86 -13.95
N ARG A 163 -6.27 21.49 -13.46
CA ARG A 163 -7.22 20.92 -12.48
C ARG A 163 -8.65 20.88 -12.99
N VAL A 164 -9.19 22.02 -13.45
CA VAL A 164 -10.56 22.11 -14.01
C VAL A 164 -10.77 21.10 -15.14
N PRO A 165 -9.94 21.07 -16.19
CA PRO A 165 -10.13 20.09 -17.26
C PRO A 165 -9.88 18.64 -16.78
N ALA A 166 -9.03 18.39 -15.78
CA ALA A 166 -8.88 17.04 -15.22
C ALA A 166 -10.20 16.54 -14.61
N ALA A 167 -10.84 17.37 -13.79
CA ALA A 167 -12.12 17.04 -13.15
C ALA A 167 -13.25 16.82 -14.17
N LEU A 168 -13.39 17.71 -15.15
CA LEU A 168 -14.44 17.60 -16.18
C LEU A 168 -14.22 16.42 -17.13
N GLN A 169 -12.96 16.00 -17.33
CA GLN A 169 -12.65 14.86 -18.19
C GLN A 169 -12.52 13.52 -17.44
N GLY A 170 -12.68 13.50 -16.11
CA GLY A 170 -12.58 12.30 -15.31
C GLY A 170 -11.17 11.69 -15.30
N ILE A 171 -10.13 12.53 -15.24
CA ILE A 171 -8.72 12.12 -15.27
C ILE A 171 -7.93 12.77 -14.14
N VAL A 172 -6.68 12.37 -13.97
CA VAL A 172 -5.77 12.93 -12.97
C VAL A 172 -5.10 14.18 -13.52
N GLY A 173 -4.98 15.22 -12.69
CA GLY A 173 -4.22 16.43 -12.96
C GLY A 173 -3.27 16.75 -11.80
N VAL A 174 -1.96 16.71 -12.04
CA VAL A 174 -0.94 17.03 -11.03
C VAL A 174 -0.41 18.43 -11.28
N LYS A 175 -0.63 19.31 -10.30
CA LYS A 175 -0.09 20.66 -10.24
C LYS A 175 0.98 20.72 -9.14
N PRO A 176 2.27 20.68 -9.51
CA PRO A 176 3.35 20.61 -8.52
C PRO A 176 3.48 21.91 -7.74
N THR A 177 4.19 21.91 -6.61
CA THR A 177 4.70 23.15 -5.99
C THR A 177 5.39 24.04 -7.03
N ILE A 178 5.18 25.35 -6.90
CA ILE A 178 5.66 26.33 -7.89
C ILE A 178 7.17 26.30 -7.96
N GLY A 179 7.68 26.23 -9.19
CA GLY A 179 9.11 26.23 -9.49
C GLY A 179 9.78 24.87 -9.41
N LEU A 180 9.08 23.77 -9.08
CA LEU A 180 9.69 22.43 -9.12
C LEU A 180 9.97 21.95 -10.54
N VAL A 181 9.14 22.36 -11.50
CA VAL A 181 9.35 22.09 -12.93
C VAL A 181 9.78 23.41 -13.60
N PRO A 182 10.90 23.43 -14.35
CA PRO A 182 11.32 24.62 -15.09
C PRO A 182 10.26 25.08 -16.10
N THR A 183 10.12 26.39 -16.26
CA THR A 183 9.20 27.03 -17.22
C THR A 183 9.92 27.65 -18.41
N ASP A 184 11.22 27.40 -18.58
CA ASP A 184 11.95 27.74 -19.80
C ASP A 184 11.29 27.09 -21.03
N GLY A 185 11.16 27.84 -22.12
CA GLY A 185 10.43 27.40 -23.30
C GLY A 185 8.91 27.30 -23.10
N VAL A 186 8.35 27.93 -22.06
CA VAL A 186 6.90 28.08 -21.88
C VAL A 186 6.51 29.54 -22.14
N VAL A 187 5.54 29.78 -23.02
CA VAL A 187 4.93 31.10 -23.19
C VAL A 187 4.14 31.43 -21.91
N PRO A 188 4.54 32.47 -21.17
CA PRO A 188 3.97 32.75 -19.86
C PRO A 188 2.54 33.29 -19.96
N ALA A 189 1.75 33.02 -18.92
CA ALA A 189 0.46 33.65 -18.69
C ALA A 189 0.54 34.61 -17.50
N CYS A 190 0.95 34.12 -16.33
CA CYS A 190 1.39 34.95 -15.23
C CYS A 190 2.69 34.34 -14.69
N ARG A 191 3.83 34.85 -15.16
CA ARG A 191 5.16 34.23 -14.99
C ARG A 191 5.46 33.84 -13.53
N SER A 192 5.07 34.66 -12.56
CA SER A 192 5.33 34.41 -11.13
C SER A 192 4.52 33.25 -10.54
N TYR A 193 3.48 32.80 -11.24
CA TYR A 193 2.50 31.83 -10.75
C TYR A 193 2.33 30.62 -11.67
N ASP A 194 3.04 30.56 -12.80
CA ASP A 194 2.84 29.49 -13.79
C ASP A 194 3.53 28.19 -13.35
N CYS A 195 2.82 27.08 -13.49
CA CYS A 195 3.34 25.71 -13.32
C CYS A 195 3.13 24.91 -14.59
N VAL A 196 4.12 24.13 -15.01
CA VAL A 196 3.88 22.99 -15.93
C VAL A 196 3.18 21.89 -15.13
N THR A 197 2.15 21.28 -15.71
CA THR A 197 1.32 20.25 -15.07
C THR A 197 1.28 18.97 -15.90
N VAL A 198 0.92 17.86 -15.25
CA VAL A 198 0.75 16.57 -15.90
C VAL A 198 -0.72 16.14 -15.83
N PHE A 199 -1.24 15.65 -16.95
CA PHE A 199 -2.46 14.85 -17.01
C PHE A 199 -2.14 13.39 -17.32
N ALA A 200 -2.84 12.47 -16.66
CA ALA A 200 -2.84 11.05 -16.97
C ALA A 200 -4.18 10.42 -16.55
N ARG A 201 -4.47 9.18 -16.97
CA ARG A 201 -5.69 8.48 -16.55
C ARG A 201 -5.65 8.00 -15.10
N ASP A 202 -4.45 7.74 -14.59
CA ASP A 202 -4.23 7.23 -13.24
C ASP A 202 -3.06 7.96 -12.55
N LEU A 203 -3.01 7.82 -11.22
CA LEU A 203 -2.04 8.53 -10.38
C LEU A 203 -0.62 7.99 -10.54
N ASP A 204 -0.43 6.74 -10.93
CA ASP A 204 0.89 6.13 -11.06
C ASP A 204 1.59 6.58 -12.34
N THR A 205 0.85 6.64 -13.45
CA THR A 205 1.31 7.23 -14.71
C THR A 205 1.60 8.74 -14.53
N ALA A 206 0.75 9.46 -13.78
CA ALA A 206 0.99 10.87 -13.47
C ALA A 206 2.23 11.07 -12.57
N ASP A 207 2.41 10.22 -11.55
CA ASP A 207 3.58 10.23 -10.66
C ASP A 207 4.87 9.96 -11.44
N ALA A 208 4.88 8.93 -12.29
CA ALA A 208 6.03 8.57 -13.12
C ALA A 208 6.46 9.74 -14.02
N ALA A 209 5.50 10.35 -14.74
CA ALA A 209 5.75 11.51 -15.59
C ALA A 209 6.24 12.72 -14.78
N MET A 210 5.62 13.02 -13.65
CA MET A 210 6.02 14.15 -12.80
C MET A 210 7.45 13.96 -12.25
N GLY A 211 7.80 12.76 -11.81
CA GLY A 211 9.15 12.48 -11.29
C GLY A 211 10.26 12.53 -12.32
N VAL A 212 9.93 12.44 -13.62
CA VAL A 212 10.88 12.67 -14.71
C VAL A 212 11.05 14.15 -15.00
N ILE A 213 9.97 14.94 -14.98
CA ILE A 213 10.03 16.35 -15.38
C ILE A 213 10.40 17.30 -14.23
N ALA A 214 10.20 16.91 -12.98
CA ALA A 214 10.48 17.74 -11.81
C ALA A 214 11.96 17.75 -11.42
N GLY A 215 12.37 18.79 -10.67
CA GLY A 215 13.72 18.97 -10.16
C GLY A 215 14.59 19.93 -10.98
N GLY A 216 15.65 20.43 -10.35
CA GLY A 216 16.68 21.27 -11.01
C GLY A 216 16.30 22.75 -11.22
N ALA A 217 15.12 23.20 -10.78
CA ALA A 217 14.74 24.62 -10.74
C ALA A 217 14.71 25.13 -9.28
N ARG A 218 13.57 25.04 -8.60
CA ARG A 218 13.46 25.27 -7.14
C ARG A 218 13.64 23.93 -6.40
N PRO A 219 14.47 23.84 -5.35
CA PRO A 219 14.52 22.65 -4.51
C PRO A 219 13.25 22.53 -3.66
N LEU A 220 12.88 21.31 -3.30
CA LEU A 220 11.87 21.08 -2.27
C LEU A 220 12.36 21.63 -0.91
N PRO A 221 11.44 22.07 -0.03
CA PRO A 221 11.78 22.35 1.37
C PRO A 221 12.50 21.13 2.00
N PRO A 222 13.55 21.32 2.82
CA PRO A 222 14.26 20.20 3.45
C PRO A 222 13.36 19.34 4.35
N ASP A 223 12.30 19.92 4.89
CA ASP A 223 11.27 19.30 5.73
C ASP A 223 10.03 18.84 4.94
N ALA A 224 10.11 18.79 3.60
CA ALA A 224 9.02 18.33 2.76
C ALA A 224 8.57 16.90 3.16
N PRO A 225 7.28 16.69 3.49
CA PRO A 225 6.78 15.38 3.88
C PRO A 225 6.70 14.44 2.67
N LEU A 226 7.10 13.19 2.86
CA LEU A 226 7.14 12.15 1.82
C LEU A 226 5.93 11.21 1.83
N ALA A 227 5.06 11.33 2.84
CA ALA A 227 3.81 10.59 2.95
C ALA A 227 2.81 11.35 3.83
N ALA A 228 1.53 11.04 3.68
CA ALA A 228 0.51 11.44 4.64
C ALA A 228 0.62 10.56 5.91
N PRO A 229 0.26 11.08 7.09
CA PRO A 229 0.17 10.24 8.29
C PRO A 229 -0.91 9.16 8.14
N ASP A 230 -0.87 8.14 9.01
CA ASP A 230 -1.82 7.02 8.98
C ASP A 230 -3.28 7.52 9.15
N ARG A 231 -3.49 8.49 10.04
CA ARG A 231 -4.78 9.14 10.30
C ARG A 231 -4.71 10.63 9.97
N PRO A 232 -4.82 11.01 8.69
CA PRO A 232 -4.65 12.39 8.27
C PRO A 232 -5.85 13.26 8.67
N ARG A 233 -5.57 14.53 8.96
CA ARG A 233 -6.56 15.57 9.21
C ARG A 233 -6.72 16.40 7.95
N VAL A 234 -7.88 16.29 7.29
CA VAL A 234 -8.13 16.92 5.99
C VAL A 234 -9.17 18.02 6.16
N ALA A 235 -8.78 19.24 5.87
CA ALA A 235 -9.69 20.38 5.89
C ALA A 235 -10.71 20.29 4.75
N VAL A 236 -11.93 20.73 5.00
CA VAL A 236 -13.00 20.89 4.01
C VAL A 236 -13.70 22.24 4.21
N PRO A 237 -14.25 22.88 3.17
CA PRO A 237 -14.99 24.13 3.34
C PRO A 237 -16.29 23.93 4.13
N GLY A 238 -16.54 24.78 5.12
CA GLY A 238 -17.86 24.84 5.79
C GLY A 238 -18.95 25.41 4.86
N GLU A 239 -18.57 26.25 3.90
CA GLU A 239 -19.46 26.78 2.86
C GLU A 239 -18.92 26.48 1.46
N LEU A 240 -19.84 26.17 0.54
CA LEU A 240 -19.52 25.84 -0.85
C LEU A 240 -20.20 26.85 -1.79
N PRO A 241 -19.66 28.09 -1.94
CA PRO A 241 -20.27 29.11 -2.79
C PRO A 241 -20.23 28.72 -4.27
N ALA A 242 -21.28 29.10 -5.02
CA ALA A 242 -21.44 28.83 -6.46
C ALA A 242 -21.48 27.35 -6.90
N LEU A 243 -21.27 26.38 -5.99
CA LEU A 243 -21.39 24.95 -6.30
C LEU A 243 -22.84 24.58 -6.61
N SER A 244 -23.09 23.94 -7.76
CA SER A 244 -24.42 23.46 -8.14
C SER A 244 -24.90 22.33 -7.21
N THR A 245 -26.22 22.10 -7.15
CA THR A 245 -26.81 21.09 -6.25
C THR A 245 -26.27 19.68 -6.52
N SER A 246 -26.25 19.23 -7.79
CA SER A 246 -25.75 17.88 -8.12
C SER A 246 -24.27 17.69 -7.79
N TRP A 247 -23.49 18.78 -7.82
CA TRP A 247 -22.08 18.76 -7.43
C TRP A 247 -21.87 18.76 -5.91
N ARG A 248 -22.79 19.34 -5.12
CA ARG A 248 -22.75 19.26 -3.65
C ARG A 248 -22.91 17.82 -3.17
N ASP A 249 -23.86 17.09 -3.75
CA ASP A 249 -24.09 15.68 -3.40
C ASP A 249 -22.86 14.81 -3.73
N ALA A 250 -22.26 15.03 -4.91
CA ALA A 250 -21.04 14.34 -5.32
C ALA A 250 -19.84 14.67 -4.41
N PHE A 251 -19.71 15.93 -3.97
CA PHE A 251 -18.68 16.33 -3.01
C PHE A 251 -18.90 15.70 -1.63
N ALA A 252 -20.13 15.65 -1.13
CA ALA A 252 -20.46 14.97 0.12
C ALA A 252 -20.05 13.48 0.07
N ALA A 253 -20.36 12.79 -1.04
CA ALA A 253 -19.92 11.42 -1.24
C ALA A 253 -18.39 11.26 -1.26
N ALA A 254 -17.65 12.23 -1.81
CA ALA A 254 -16.19 12.25 -1.76
C ALA A 254 -15.65 12.42 -0.32
N CYS A 255 -16.27 13.30 0.47
CA CYS A 255 -15.96 13.45 1.90
C CYS A 255 -16.20 12.14 2.67
N ASP A 256 -17.29 11.44 2.42
CA ASP A 256 -17.58 10.16 3.09
C ASP A 256 -16.57 9.08 2.75
N ARG A 257 -16.10 9.01 1.50
CA ARG A 257 -15.00 8.12 1.12
C ARG A 257 -13.70 8.48 1.83
N MET A 258 -13.38 9.76 1.93
CA MET A 258 -12.18 10.21 2.65
C MET A 258 -12.23 9.81 4.14
N ARG A 259 -13.39 9.93 4.80
CA ARG A 259 -13.61 9.44 6.17
C ARG A 259 -13.47 7.93 6.27
N ALA A 260 -14.08 7.19 5.34
CA ALA A 260 -13.99 5.72 5.29
C ALA A 260 -12.54 5.24 5.10
N ALA A 261 -11.71 6.03 4.41
CA ALA A 261 -10.27 5.81 4.26
C ALA A 261 -9.43 6.24 5.48
N GLY A 262 -10.06 6.52 6.63
CA GLY A 262 -9.41 6.77 7.92
C GLY A 262 -9.04 8.22 8.22
N ALA A 263 -9.42 9.18 7.37
CA ALA A 263 -9.16 10.60 7.60
C ALA A 263 -10.16 11.24 8.58
N GLU A 264 -9.68 12.19 9.38
CA GLU A 264 -10.50 13.13 10.14
C GLU A 264 -10.80 14.34 9.26
N LEU A 265 -12.07 14.64 8.99
CA LEU A 265 -12.44 15.86 8.26
C LEU A 265 -12.67 17.03 9.21
N VAL A 266 -12.05 18.16 8.91
CA VAL A 266 -12.15 19.40 9.70
C VAL A 266 -12.78 20.50 8.84
N GLU A 267 -13.94 20.99 9.24
CA GLU A 267 -14.57 22.13 8.55
C GLU A 267 -13.82 23.43 8.83
N ILE A 268 -13.51 24.19 7.78
CA ILE A 268 -12.82 25.48 7.88
C ILE A 268 -13.53 26.58 7.09
N ASP A 269 -13.33 27.82 7.51
CA ASP A 269 -13.66 29.01 6.73
C ASP A 269 -12.60 29.24 5.65
N ILE A 270 -13.04 29.21 4.38
CA ILE A 270 -12.17 29.42 3.22
C ILE A 270 -12.21 30.86 2.67
N SER A 271 -12.83 31.80 3.37
CA SER A 271 -13.03 33.17 2.89
C SER A 271 -11.73 33.87 2.48
N ALA A 272 -10.63 33.67 3.21
CA ALA A 272 -9.33 34.25 2.87
C ALA A 272 -8.76 33.69 1.55
N PHE A 273 -8.95 32.40 1.29
CA PHE A 273 -8.59 31.77 0.01
C PHE A 273 -9.41 32.39 -1.12
N LEU A 274 -10.72 32.51 -0.96
CA LEU A 274 -11.61 33.09 -1.97
C LEU A 274 -11.31 34.57 -2.26
N GLN A 275 -10.97 35.35 -1.23
CA GLN A 275 -10.57 36.75 -1.39
C GLN A 275 -9.25 36.87 -2.16
N ALA A 276 -8.26 36.01 -1.90
CA ALA A 276 -7.01 36.01 -2.64
C ALA A 276 -7.23 35.61 -4.11
N ALA A 277 -8.11 34.64 -4.35
CA ALA A 277 -8.52 34.20 -5.69
C ALA A 277 -9.05 35.36 -6.56
N ARG A 278 -9.74 36.35 -5.96
CA ARG A 278 -10.25 37.53 -6.68
C ARG A 278 -9.14 38.48 -7.13
N LEU A 279 -8.03 38.58 -6.39
CA LEU A 279 -6.90 39.46 -6.74
C LEU A 279 -6.28 39.12 -8.11
N LEU A 280 -6.45 37.88 -8.58
CA LEU A 280 -5.92 37.42 -9.87
C LEU A 280 -6.55 38.12 -11.08
N TYR A 281 -7.86 38.40 -11.04
CA TYR A 281 -8.61 38.95 -12.18
C TYR A 281 -9.31 40.28 -11.88
N GLU A 282 -9.65 40.54 -10.61
CA GLU A 282 -10.25 41.81 -10.16
C GLU A 282 -9.21 42.77 -9.58
N GLY A 283 -8.00 42.29 -9.30
CA GLY A 283 -6.89 43.06 -8.74
C GLY A 283 -5.75 43.30 -9.73
N GLY A 284 -4.62 43.77 -9.21
CA GLY A 284 -3.44 44.15 -9.98
C GLY A 284 -2.58 42.98 -10.46
N LEU A 285 -2.80 41.75 -9.97
CA LEU A 285 -2.02 40.57 -10.38
C LEU A 285 -2.28 40.17 -11.85
N VAL A 286 -3.40 40.60 -12.42
CA VAL A 286 -3.72 40.41 -13.85
C VAL A 286 -2.69 41.08 -14.78
N ALA A 287 -1.94 42.07 -14.28
CA ALA A 287 -0.92 42.80 -15.04
C ALA A 287 0.16 41.87 -15.63
N GLU A 288 0.44 40.72 -15.02
CA GLU A 288 1.44 39.77 -15.56
C GLU A 288 1.02 39.17 -16.90
N ARG A 289 -0.28 39.14 -17.23
CA ARG A 289 -0.74 38.73 -18.56
C ARG A 289 -0.37 39.75 -19.63
N HIS A 290 -0.41 41.03 -19.29
CA HIS A 290 0.03 42.10 -20.18
C HIS A 290 1.56 42.13 -20.30
N GLU A 291 2.29 41.90 -19.20
CA GLU A 291 3.75 41.72 -19.27
C GLU A 291 4.15 40.60 -20.23
N ALA A 292 3.44 39.47 -20.19
CA ALA A 292 3.76 38.31 -21.00
C ALA A 292 3.59 38.52 -22.51
N VAL A 293 2.43 39.05 -22.94
CA VAL A 293 2.04 39.11 -24.37
C VAL A 293 1.30 40.38 -24.77
N GLY A 294 1.19 41.36 -23.86
CA GLY A 294 0.39 42.58 -24.05
C GLY A 294 0.86 43.45 -25.19
N ALA A 295 2.18 43.61 -25.37
CA ALA A 295 2.74 44.38 -26.48
C ALA A 295 2.31 43.82 -27.85
N PHE A 296 2.37 42.50 -28.03
CA PHE A 296 1.90 41.83 -29.24
C PHE A 296 0.39 42.04 -29.45
N ILE A 297 -0.41 41.89 -28.40
CA ILE A 297 -1.87 42.06 -28.48
C ILE A 297 -2.22 43.50 -28.85
N ASP A 298 -1.63 44.49 -28.17
CA ASP A 298 -1.92 45.91 -28.39
C ASP A 298 -1.52 46.38 -29.80
N GLU A 299 -0.47 45.81 -30.39
CA GLU A 299 -0.07 46.06 -31.79
C GLU A 299 -1.10 45.52 -32.79
N HIS A 300 -1.66 44.33 -32.54
CA HIS A 300 -2.53 43.62 -33.49
C HIS A 300 -4.03 43.89 -33.28
N LEU A 301 -4.42 44.43 -32.13
CA LEU A 301 -5.82 44.71 -31.79
C LEU A 301 -6.48 45.76 -32.71
N PRO A 302 -5.85 46.91 -33.05
CA PRO A 302 -6.47 47.91 -33.93
C PRO A 302 -6.72 47.41 -35.35
N ALA A 303 -5.90 46.45 -35.82
CA ALA A 303 -6.01 45.87 -37.14
C ALA A 303 -7.16 44.84 -37.25
N GLY A 304 -7.84 44.51 -36.15
CA GLY A 304 -8.91 43.53 -36.13
C GLY A 304 -8.42 42.12 -36.47
N ASN A 305 -7.21 41.75 -36.03
CA ASN A 305 -6.59 40.47 -36.37
C ASN A 305 -7.50 39.29 -35.98
N PRO A 306 -8.00 38.49 -36.95
CA PRO A 306 -8.91 37.37 -36.66
C PRO A 306 -8.23 36.23 -35.88
N ALA A 307 -6.89 36.26 -35.75
CA ALA A 307 -6.12 35.32 -34.94
C ALA A 307 -6.21 35.61 -33.43
N LEU A 308 -6.77 36.74 -32.99
CA LEU A 308 -6.95 37.07 -31.58
C LEU A 308 -8.36 36.68 -31.11
N ASP A 309 -8.45 35.95 -29.99
CA ASP A 309 -9.72 35.76 -29.30
C ASP A 309 -10.15 37.10 -28.67
N PRO A 310 -11.37 37.60 -28.95
CA PRO A 310 -11.80 38.93 -28.52
C PRO A 310 -11.95 39.05 -27.00
N THR A 311 -12.25 37.95 -26.30
CA THR A 311 -12.35 37.95 -24.83
C THR A 311 -10.97 38.03 -24.21
N VAL A 312 -10.03 37.20 -24.67
CA VAL A 312 -8.64 37.16 -24.20
C VAL A 312 -7.95 38.49 -24.49
N ALA A 313 -8.02 38.99 -25.72
CA ALA A 313 -7.36 40.23 -26.11
C ALA A 313 -7.84 41.44 -25.27
N ARG A 314 -9.15 41.52 -25.00
CA ARG A 314 -9.73 42.55 -24.14
C ARG A 314 -9.24 42.45 -22.69
N ILE A 315 -9.18 41.23 -22.13
CA ILE A 315 -8.69 41.01 -20.76
C ILE A 315 -7.23 41.45 -20.65
N ILE A 316 -6.38 41.02 -21.58
CA ILE A 316 -4.94 41.29 -21.52
C ILE A 316 -4.63 42.76 -21.80
N SER A 317 -5.23 43.37 -22.83
CA SER A 317 -5.04 44.79 -23.12
C SER A 317 -5.50 45.69 -21.97
N ALA A 318 -6.63 45.36 -21.32
CA ALA A 318 -7.10 46.10 -20.14
C ALA A 318 -6.11 45.99 -18.95
N ALA A 319 -5.43 44.85 -18.80
CA ALA A 319 -4.44 44.63 -17.74
C ALA A 319 -3.22 45.56 -17.85
N GLY A 320 -2.89 46.07 -19.04
CA GLY A 320 -1.83 47.08 -19.23
C GLY A 320 -2.10 48.44 -18.58
N ARG A 321 -3.33 48.67 -18.09
CA ARG A 321 -3.72 49.89 -17.36
C ARG A 321 -3.55 49.79 -15.85
N VAL A 322 -3.16 48.62 -15.34
CA VAL A 322 -2.91 48.42 -13.90
C VAL A 322 -1.68 49.20 -13.49
N SER A 323 -1.84 50.10 -12.51
CA SER A 323 -0.72 50.87 -11.98
C SER A 323 0.20 49.99 -11.12
N ALA A 324 1.49 50.32 -11.08
CA ALA A 324 2.45 49.65 -10.21
C ALA A 324 2.04 49.71 -8.72
N THR A 325 1.40 50.80 -8.28
CA THR A 325 0.94 50.94 -6.89
C THR A 325 -0.24 50.02 -6.57
N THR A 326 -1.14 49.75 -7.53
CA THR A 326 -2.18 48.72 -7.39
C THR A 326 -1.55 47.34 -7.25
N LEU A 327 -0.62 46.98 -8.14
CA LEU A 327 0.07 45.69 -8.10
C LEU A 327 0.80 45.49 -6.76
N LEU A 328 1.55 46.49 -6.29
CA LEU A 328 2.26 46.42 -5.01
C LEU A 328 1.30 46.28 -3.83
N ARG A 329 0.18 47.03 -3.82
CA ARG A 329 -0.85 46.91 -2.78
C ARG A 329 -1.46 45.52 -2.74
N ASP A 330 -1.77 44.94 -3.90
CA ASP A 330 -2.40 43.63 -3.96
C ASP A 330 -1.43 42.49 -3.63
N ARG A 331 -0.13 42.66 -3.89
CA ARG A 331 0.90 41.73 -3.38
C ARG A 331 0.99 41.73 -1.86
N VAL A 332 0.92 42.90 -1.22
CA VAL A 332 0.84 42.99 0.25
C VAL A 332 -0.44 42.33 0.75
N ARG A 333 -1.59 42.63 0.13
CA ARG A 333 -2.88 42.04 0.49
C ARG A 333 -2.87 40.52 0.33
N LEU A 334 -2.26 40.00 -0.73
CA LEU A 334 -2.11 38.57 -0.95
C LEU A 334 -1.30 37.91 0.17
N ALA A 335 -0.20 38.54 0.63
CA ALA A 335 0.59 38.02 1.74
C ALA A 335 -0.22 37.94 3.06
N GLU A 336 -0.99 38.99 3.37
CA GLU A 336 -1.90 39.00 4.54
C GLU A 336 -2.96 37.90 4.47
N LEU A 337 -3.58 37.73 3.30
CA LEU A 337 -4.60 36.70 3.06
C LEU A 337 -4.00 35.31 3.11
N THR A 338 -2.78 35.12 2.61
CA THR A 338 -2.06 33.85 2.66
C THR A 338 -1.78 33.46 4.11
N ALA A 339 -1.27 34.39 4.94
CA ALA A 339 -1.05 34.12 6.36
C ALA A 339 -2.35 33.72 7.08
N THR A 340 -3.44 34.45 6.81
CA THR A 340 -4.78 34.13 7.37
C THR A 340 -5.28 32.76 6.92
N ALA A 341 -5.13 32.44 5.64
CA ALA A 341 -5.58 31.20 5.03
C ALA A 341 -4.79 29.99 5.54
N LEU A 342 -3.46 30.10 5.60
CA LEU A 342 -2.60 29.03 6.11
C LEU A 342 -2.83 28.75 7.59
N ALA A 343 -3.10 29.78 8.40
CA ALA A 343 -3.47 29.61 9.81
C ALA A 343 -4.78 28.81 9.99
N ARG A 344 -5.69 28.85 9.00
CA ARG A 344 -6.91 28.00 9.00
C ARG A 344 -6.61 26.54 8.68
N LEU A 345 -5.47 26.25 8.06
CA LEU A 345 -5.03 24.89 7.79
C LEU A 345 -4.15 24.33 8.91
N ASP A 346 -3.83 25.10 9.95
CA ASP A 346 -2.93 24.62 11.02
C ASP A 346 -3.47 23.33 11.67
N GLY A 347 -2.59 22.34 11.77
CA GLY A 347 -2.93 21.00 12.21
C GLY A 347 -3.68 20.13 11.20
N CYS A 348 -3.97 20.62 10.00
CA CYS A 348 -4.47 19.83 8.87
C CYS A 348 -3.34 19.55 7.87
N ASP A 349 -3.34 18.34 7.29
CA ASP A 349 -2.34 17.88 6.33
C ASP A 349 -2.62 18.43 4.91
N ALA A 350 -3.91 18.58 4.56
CA ALA A 350 -4.36 19.09 3.27
C ALA A 350 -5.76 19.72 3.35
N LEU A 351 -6.18 20.34 2.25
CA LEU A 351 -7.52 20.88 2.01
C LEU A 351 -8.16 20.13 0.82
N LEU A 352 -9.30 19.50 1.04
CA LEU A 352 -10.09 18.83 0.01
C LEU A 352 -11.18 19.77 -0.51
N LEU A 353 -11.22 19.98 -1.83
CA LEU A 353 -12.18 20.87 -2.49
C LEU A 353 -12.89 20.17 -3.65
N PRO A 354 -14.14 20.54 -3.98
CA PRO A 354 -14.62 20.35 -5.34
C PRO A 354 -13.66 21.08 -6.29
N THR A 355 -13.30 20.46 -7.41
CA THR A 355 -12.30 21.09 -8.32
C THR A 355 -12.86 22.33 -9.01
N THR A 356 -14.15 22.35 -9.29
CA THR A 356 -14.88 23.46 -9.94
C THR A 356 -16.33 23.46 -9.48
N THR A 357 -17.18 24.32 -10.03
CA THR A 357 -18.54 24.60 -9.55
C THR A 357 -19.65 23.88 -10.32
N GLU A 358 -19.45 23.67 -11.62
CA GLU A 358 -20.46 23.21 -12.58
C GLU A 358 -19.79 22.66 -13.86
N HIS A 359 -20.56 21.99 -14.73
CA HIS A 359 -20.15 21.59 -16.07
C HIS A 359 -21.04 22.28 -17.13
N PRO A 360 -20.63 23.46 -17.63
CA PRO A 360 -21.47 24.23 -18.54
C PRO A 360 -21.39 23.72 -19.99
N THR A 361 -22.45 23.99 -20.75
CA THR A 361 -22.48 23.81 -22.20
C THR A 361 -21.65 24.88 -22.91
N ILE A 362 -21.22 24.58 -24.14
CA ILE A 362 -20.53 25.56 -24.98
C ILE A 362 -21.42 26.78 -25.24
N ALA A 363 -22.72 26.57 -25.40
CA ALA A 363 -23.71 27.64 -25.60
C ALA A 363 -23.83 28.56 -24.38
N GLU A 364 -23.84 28.01 -23.17
CA GLU A 364 -23.86 28.81 -21.93
C GLU A 364 -22.58 29.66 -21.79
N VAL A 365 -21.42 29.10 -22.13
CA VAL A 365 -20.16 29.87 -22.17
C VAL A 365 -20.20 30.96 -23.24
N ALA A 366 -20.79 30.71 -24.41
CA ALA A 366 -20.94 31.74 -25.45
C ALA A 366 -21.85 32.89 -25.00
N ALA A 367 -22.88 32.60 -24.21
CA ALA A 367 -23.81 33.60 -23.67
C ALA A 367 -23.19 34.45 -22.54
N ASP A 368 -22.36 33.85 -21.68
CA ASP A 368 -21.66 34.53 -20.58
C ASP A 368 -20.17 34.10 -20.50
N PRO A 369 -19.33 34.57 -21.43
CA PRO A 369 -17.95 34.06 -21.57
C PRO A 369 -17.04 34.45 -20.41
N VAL A 370 -17.37 35.50 -19.66
CA VAL A 370 -16.57 35.96 -18.52
C VAL A 370 -17.13 35.43 -17.20
N GLY A 371 -18.44 35.50 -16.99
CA GLY A 371 -19.05 35.09 -15.72
C GLY A 371 -18.97 33.59 -15.48
N VAL A 372 -19.23 32.75 -16.50
CA VAL A 372 -19.05 31.29 -16.39
C VAL A 372 -17.60 30.95 -16.05
N ASN A 373 -16.63 31.52 -16.77
CA ASN A 373 -15.21 31.29 -16.51
C ASN A 373 -14.80 31.70 -15.10
N SER A 374 -15.35 32.80 -14.57
CA SER A 374 -15.09 33.24 -13.19
C SER A 374 -15.60 32.22 -12.17
N ARG A 375 -16.82 31.69 -12.36
CA ARG A 375 -17.39 30.67 -11.47
C ARG A 375 -16.56 29.39 -11.45
N LEU A 376 -16.09 28.92 -12.60
CA LEU A 376 -15.21 27.74 -12.68
C LEU A 376 -13.88 27.90 -11.92
N GLY A 377 -13.43 29.14 -11.69
CA GLY A 377 -12.21 29.47 -10.95
C GLY A 377 -12.35 29.54 -9.42
N THR A 378 -13.57 29.38 -8.89
CA THR A 378 -13.89 29.64 -7.47
C THR A 378 -12.96 28.91 -6.51
N TYR A 379 -12.66 27.63 -6.78
CA TYR A 379 -11.87 26.77 -5.88
C TYR A 379 -10.41 26.58 -6.31
N THR A 380 -9.98 27.22 -7.40
CA THR A 380 -8.69 26.94 -8.03
C THR A 380 -7.74 28.14 -8.06
N ASN A 381 -8.27 29.36 -8.20
CA ASN A 381 -7.49 30.58 -8.46
C ASN A 381 -6.46 30.94 -7.37
N PHE A 382 -6.69 30.56 -6.11
CA PHE A 382 -5.81 30.94 -5.00
C PHE A 382 -4.56 30.04 -4.88
N CYS A 383 -4.59 28.83 -5.46
CA CYS A 383 -3.61 27.78 -5.17
C CYS A 383 -2.17 28.24 -5.45
N ASN A 384 -1.93 28.80 -6.65
CA ASN A 384 -0.58 29.27 -6.99
C ASN A 384 -0.26 30.62 -6.32
N LEU A 385 -1.25 31.48 -6.13
CA LEU A 385 -1.04 32.74 -5.43
C LEU A 385 -0.49 32.54 -4.00
N MET A 386 -0.85 31.42 -3.38
CA MET A 386 -0.44 31.04 -2.03
C MET A 386 0.69 29.98 -2.00
N ASP A 387 1.38 29.74 -3.12
CA ASP A 387 2.48 28.75 -3.23
C ASP A 387 2.10 27.31 -2.81
N LEU A 388 0.85 26.91 -3.04
CA LEU A 388 0.34 25.57 -2.71
C LEU A 388 0.61 24.58 -3.85
N CYS A 389 0.62 23.28 -3.54
CA CYS A 389 0.56 22.19 -4.53
C CYS A 389 -0.83 21.55 -4.56
N ALA A 390 -1.16 20.85 -5.64
CA ALA A 390 -2.49 20.26 -5.79
C ALA A 390 -2.52 19.04 -6.71
N VAL A 391 -3.39 18.08 -6.37
CA VAL A 391 -3.70 16.92 -7.21
C VAL A 391 -5.22 16.83 -7.40
N ALA A 392 -5.67 17.00 -8.64
CA ALA A 392 -7.05 16.82 -9.06
C ALA A 392 -7.27 15.38 -9.52
N VAL A 393 -8.35 14.75 -9.05
CA VAL A 393 -8.70 13.36 -9.36
C VAL A 393 -10.19 13.19 -9.62
N PRO A 394 -10.60 12.20 -10.43
CA PRO A 394 -12.00 11.85 -10.58
C PRO A 394 -12.55 11.33 -9.24
N ALA A 395 -13.78 11.73 -8.93
CA ALA A 395 -14.45 11.44 -7.67
C ALA A 395 -15.91 11.01 -7.88
N GLY A 396 -16.23 10.53 -9.08
CA GLY A 396 -17.54 9.99 -9.45
C GLY A 396 -18.17 10.74 -10.62
N THR A 397 -19.48 10.58 -10.75
CA THR A 397 -20.29 11.23 -11.79
C THR A 397 -21.51 11.82 -11.12
N THR A 398 -21.93 13.01 -11.55
CA THR A 398 -23.15 13.65 -11.05
C THR A 398 -24.39 12.97 -11.62
N ALA A 399 -25.55 13.23 -11.01
CA ALA A 399 -26.83 12.67 -11.46
C ALA A 399 -27.19 13.03 -12.91
N ASP A 400 -26.71 14.17 -13.43
CA ASP A 400 -26.90 14.61 -14.82
C ASP A 400 -25.82 14.07 -15.79
N GLY A 401 -24.95 13.17 -15.32
CA GLY A 401 -23.94 12.50 -16.14
C GLY A 401 -22.64 13.26 -16.34
N ALA A 402 -22.40 14.37 -15.61
CA ALA A 402 -21.13 15.09 -15.65
C ALA A 402 -20.07 14.31 -14.86
N GLN A 403 -18.84 14.25 -15.39
CA GLN A 403 -17.71 13.79 -14.57
C GLN A 403 -17.50 14.79 -13.43
N PHE A 404 -17.33 14.26 -12.22
CA PHE A 404 -17.09 15.04 -11.02
C PHE A 404 -15.68 14.75 -10.51
N GLY A 405 -14.95 15.79 -10.13
CA GLY A 405 -13.61 15.66 -9.58
C GLY A 405 -13.38 16.53 -8.37
N VAL A 406 -12.54 16.05 -7.46
CA VAL A 406 -12.04 16.80 -6.30
C VAL A 406 -10.57 17.11 -6.46
N THR A 407 -10.13 18.20 -5.84
CA THR A 407 -8.72 18.57 -5.76
C THR A 407 -8.28 18.51 -4.31
N VAL A 408 -7.21 17.77 -4.06
CA VAL A 408 -6.48 17.82 -2.80
C VAL A 408 -5.40 18.89 -2.93
N VAL A 409 -5.50 19.95 -2.14
CA VAL A 409 -4.53 21.05 -2.07
C VAL A 409 -3.70 20.89 -0.81
N ALA A 410 -2.38 20.96 -0.92
CA ALA A 410 -1.46 20.89 0.22
C ALA A 410 -0.45 22.05 0.19
N ARG A 411 0.26 22.22 1.31
CA ARG A 411 1.29 23.26 1.46
C ARG A 411 2.44 23.04 0.48
N THR A 412 3.22 24.10 0.26
CA THR A 412 4.49 24.03 -0.49
C THR A 412 5.33 22.82 -0.07
N GLY A 413 5.70 21.97 -1.02
CA GLY A 413 6.52 20.78 -0.79
C GLY A 413 5.76 19.55 -0.27
N ALA A 414 4.48 19.66 0.07
CA ALA A 414 3.66 18.54 0.52
C ALA A 414 2.99 17.79 -0.66
N ASP A 415 3.64 17.77 -1.83
CA ASP A 415 3.14 17.13 -3.04
C ASP A 415 2.88 15.63 -2.86
N ALA A 416 3.71 14.94 -2.06
CA ALA A 416 3.52 13.52 -1.76
C ALA A 416 2.26 13.27 -0.92
N VAL A 417 2.00 14.14 0.05
CA VAL A 417 0.77 14.12 0.87
C VAL A 417 -0.45 14.35 -0.01
N ALA A 418 -0.41 15.36 -0.88
CA ALA A 418 -1.52 15.63 -1.80
C ALA A 418 -1.83 14.43 -2.70
N ALA A 419 -0.79 13.78 -3.26
CA ALA A 419 -0.95 12.61 -4.12
C ALA A 419 -1.51 11.40 -3.35
N GLU A 420 -1.03 11.13 -2.13
CA GLU A 420 -1.50 10.00 -1.33
C GLU A 420 -2.96 10.17 -0.89
N LEU A 421 -3.32 11.36 -0.43
CA LEU A 421 -4.71 11.65 -0.05
C LEU A 421 -5.62 11.65 -1.28
N ALA A 422 -5.14 12.10 -2.45
CA ALA A 422 -5.91 12.00 -3.69
C ALA A 422 -6.21 10.53 -4.04
N ARG A 423 -5.26 9.60 -3.85
CA ARG A 423 -5.51 8.15 -4.03
C ARG A 423 -6.68 7.66 -3.15
N ARG A 424 -6.78 8.12 -1.90
CA ARG A 424 -7.81 7.68 -0.94
C ARG A 424 -9.25 8.05 -1.36
N VAL A 425 -9.44 9.09 -2.18
CA VAL A 425 -10.76 9.58 -2.60
C VAL A 425 -11.11 9.31 -4.07
N THR A 426 -10.10 8.90 -4.85
CA THR A 426 -10.23 8.67 -6.30
C THR A 426 -11.27 7.59 -6.58
N VAL A 427 -12.18 7.90 -7.50
CA VAL A 427 -13.07 6.93 -8.14
C VAL A 427 -12.68 6.89 -9.61
N PRO A 428 -12.03 5.81 -10.09
CA PRO A 428 -11.61 5.71 -11.49
C PRO A 428 -12.80 5.93 -12.43
N ALA A 429 -12.57 6.65 -13.52
CA ALA A 429 -13.53 6.80 -14.60
C ALA A 429 -13.10 5.94 -15.78
N ASP A 430 -14.04 5.21 -16.38
CA ASP A 430 -13.76 4.39 -17.56
C ASP A 430 -13.27 5.26 -18.73
N SER A 431 -12.28 4.78 -19.48
CA SER A 431 -11.84 5.44 -20.71
C SER A 431 -12.95 5.44 -21.75
N VAL A 432 -13.06 6.53 -22.50
CA VAL A 432 -14.15 6.73 -23.46
C VAL A 432 -13.91 5.98 -24.77
N ALA A 433 -12.65 5.72 -25.14
CA ALA A 433 -12.33 5.12 -26.44
C ALA A 433 -11.24 4.04 -26.42
N GLU A 434 -10.68 3.68 -25.25
CA GLU A 434 -9.61 2.69 -25.03
C GLU A 434 -8.75 2.33 -26.26
N PRO A 435 -7.82 3.19 -26.70
CA PRO A 435 -6.80 2.77 -27.64
C PRO A 435 -5.38 2.93 -27.07
N GLY A 436 -4.60 1.84 -26.99
CA GLY A 436 -3.15 1.89 -26.69
C GLY A 436 -2.76 2.29 -25.26
N THR A 437 -3.77 2.65 -24.46
CA THR A 437 -3.75 3.04 -23.06
C THR A 437 -2.88 2.10 -22.22
N ALA A 438 -1.76 2.61 -21.73
CA ALA A 438 -0.97 1.91 -20.71
C ALA A 438 -1.06 2.55 -19.36
N HIS A 439 -0.87 1.68 -18.39
CA HIS A 439 -0.64 2.03 -17.00
C HIS A 439 0.83 1.79 -16.69
N VAL A 440 1.42 2.74 -15.97
CA VAL A 440 2.72 2.51 -15.33
C VAL A 440 2.47 1.74 -14.04
N ALA A 441 3.29 0.73 -13.77
CA ALA A 441 3.23 0.04 -12.49
C ALA A 441 3.53 1.03 -11.36
N PRO A 442 2.88 0.92 -10.19
CA PRO A 442 3.16 1.81 -9.06
C PRO A 442 4.66 1.81 -8.73
N HIS A 443 5.21 3.01 -8.52
CA HIS A 443 6.55 3.15 -7.98
C HIS A 443 6.49 3.06 -6.44
N ASP A 444 7.43 2.33 -5.83
CA ASP A 444 7.51 2.19 -4.36
C ASP A 444 7.77 3.54 -3.66
N ILE A 445 8.48 4.43 -4.37
CA ILE A 445 8.89 5.76 -3.90
C ILE A 445 8.14 6.82 -4.72
N PRO A 446 7.40 7.76 -4.09
CA PRO A 446 6.66 8.80 -4.79
C PRO A 446 7.60 9.81 -5.43
N TRP A 447 7.13 10.50 -6.46
CA TRP A 447 7.98 11.41 -7.24
C TRP A 447 8.72 12.49 -6.43
N PRO A 448 8.17 13.11 -5.36
CA PRO A 448 8.90 14.12 -4.60
C PRO A 448 10.15 13.54 -3.92
N ALA A 449 10.08 12.27 -3.48
CA ALA A 449 11.21 11.56 -2.90
C ALA A 449 12.28 11.17 -3.93
N ARG A 450 11.99 11.23 -5.24
CA ARG A 450 12.96 10.97 -6.32
C ARG A 450 13.78 12.20 -6.69
N ILE A 451 13.36 13.39 -6.28
CA ILE A 451 14.01 14.67 -6.62
C ILE A 451 14.62 15.39 -5.40
N THR A 452 14.62 14.73 -4.24
CA THR A 452 15.19 15.24 -2.98
C THR A 452 16.06 14.18 -2.33
N ASP A 453 16.97 14.60 -1.46
CA ASP A 453 17.82 13.69 -0.71
C ASP A 453 17.01 12.98 0.38
N THR A 454 17.02 11.65 0.33
CA THR A 454 16.27 10.80 1.25
C THR A 454 17.16 9.76 1.92
N SER A 455 16.76 9.36 3.12
CA SER A 455 17.46 8.38 3.95
C SER A 455 16.50 7.27 4.37
N ARG A 456 16.96 6.01 4.28
CA ARG A 456 16.25 4.84 4.79
C ARG A 456 16.55 4.68 6.29
N LEU A 457 15.51 4.58 7.11
CA LEU A 457 15.56 4.38 8.55
C LEU A 457 14.91 3.04 8.92
N LEU A 458 15.70 2.10 9.44
CA LEU A 458 15.22 0.87 10.07
C LEU A 458 14.80 1.15 11.51
N VAL A 459 13.56 0.82 11.83
CA VAL A 459 13.03 0.84 13.20
C VAL A 459 12.70 -0.58 13.65
N VAL A 460 12.98 -0.90 14.91
CA VAL A 460 12.81 -2.26 15.47
C VAL A 460 12.03 -2.27 16.78
N GLY A 461 11.43 -1.13 17.17
CA GLY A 461 10.94 -0.90 18.52
C GLY A 461 9.75 0.04 18.61
N ALA A 462 9.81 0.99 19.54
CA ALA A 462 8.70 1.89 19.85
C ALA A 462 8.22 2.77 18.68
N HIS A 463 8.99 2.85 17.59
CA HIS A 463 8.66 3.58 16.36
C HIS A 463 8.04 2.72 15.25
N LEU A 464 7.89 1.40 15.46
CA LEU A 464 7.13 0.54 14.53
C LEU A 464 5.67 1.02 14.44
N ARG A 465 4.97 0.79 13.32
CA ARG A 465 3.56 1.17 13.17
C ARG A 465 2.71 0.59 14.30
N GLY A 466 1.82 1.43 14.83
CA GLY A 466 0.98 1.09 15.99
C GLY A 466 1.70 1.07 17.35
N GLN A 467 3.01 1.33 17.39
CA GLN A 467 3.75 1.49 18.65
C GLN A 467 3.74 2.97 19.13
N PRO A 468 4.00 3.23 20.43
CA PRO A 468 3.73 4.53 21.04
C PRO A 468 4.50 5.74 20.46
N LEU A 469 5.59 5.53 19.72
CA LEU A 469 6.43 6.60 19.18
C LEU A 469 6.43 6.67 17.64
N ALA A 470 5.63 5.86 16.94
CA ALA A 470 5.51 5.91 15.47
C ALA A 470 5.16 7.33 14.97
N TYR A 471 4.32 8.04 15.74
CA TYR A 471 3.91 9.41 15.45
C TYR A 471 5.09 10.38 15.27
N GLN A 472 6.26 10.11 15.86
CA GLN A 472 7.44 10.97 15.71
C GLN A 472 8.04 10.91 14.31
N LEU A 473 7.87 9.78 13.61
CA LEU A 473 8.25 9.62 12.21
C LEU A 473 7.16 10.22 11.30
N GLU A 474 5.89 9.93 11.61
CA GLU A 474 4.74 10.45 10.86
C GLU A 474 4.71 11.99 10.87
N GLN A 475 4.94 12.63 12.02
CA GLN A 475 5.02 14.10 12.15
C GLN A 475 6.16 14.73 11.34
N ARG A 476 7.18 13.94 10.99
CA ARG A 476 8.29 14.34 10.12
C ARG A 476 8.06 13.95 8.67
N GLY A 477 6.83 13.55 8.32
CA GLY A 477 6.46 13.16 6.98
C GLY A 477 7.16 11.91 6.47
N ALA A 478 7.56 11.00 7.37
CA ALA A 478 8.19 9.75 7.00
C ALA A 478 7.23 8.84 6.23
N ARG A 479 7.73 8.22 5.17
CA ARG A 479 6.99 7.21 4.41
C ARG A 479 7.33 5.82 4.90
N TRP A 480 6.32 5.03 5.24
CA TRP A 480 6.51 3.61 5.53
C TRP A 480 6.79 2.82 4.24
N CYS A 481 7.87 2.05 4.23
CA CYS A 481 8.30 1.24 3.07
C CYS A 481 7.96 -0.25 3.20
N GLY A 482 7.66 -0.74 4.41
CA GLY A 482 7.35 -2.15 4.62
C GLY A 482 8.08 -2.79 5.80
N PRO A 483 7.69 -4.02 6.16
CA PRO A 483 8.46 -4.85 7.08
C PRO A 483 9.80 -5.25 6.45
N VAL A 484 10.83 -5.44 7.27
CA VAL A 484 12.14 -5.92 6.83
C VAL A 484 12.84 -6.70 7.93
N ASP A 485 13.75 -7.58 7.54
CA ASP A 485 14.60 -8.35 8.43
C ASP A 485 16.05 -7.83 8.38
N THR A 486 16.73 -7.83 9.52
CA THR A 486 18.19 -7.62 9.54
C THR A 486 18.93 -8.87 9.04
N ALA A 487 20.18 -8.70 8.59
CA ALA A 487 21.09 -9.84 8.43
C ALA A 487 21.23 -10.61 9.77
N PRO A 488 21.60 -11.90 9.78
CA PRO A 488 21.69 -12.69 11.01
C PRO A 488 22.96 -12.36 11.84
N LEU A 489 23.16 -11.08 12.13
CA LEU A 489 24.35 -10.49 12.76
C LEU A 489 24.01 -9.68 14.01
N TYR A 490 22.74 -9.64 14.40
CA TYR A 490 22.22 -8.72 15.41
C TYR A 490 21.60 -9.44 16.60
N ARG A 491 21.49 -8.72 17.72
CA ARG A 491 20.70 -9.12 18.88
C ARG A 491 19.82 -7.95 19.31
N LEU A 492 18.73 -8.27 19.99
CA LEU A 492 17.75 -7.32 20.49
C LEU A 492 17.63 -7.47 22.00
N ALA A 493 17.69 -6.36 22.72
CA ALA A 493 17.51 -6.34 24.18
C ALA A 493 16.36 -5.41 24.58
N ASP A 494 15.53 -5.80 25.55
CA ASP A 494 14.62 -4.87 26.24
C ASP A 494 15.44 -3.99 27.21
N LEU A 495 15.50 -2.69 26.92
CA LEU A 495 16.29 -1.73 27.69
C LEU A 495 15.58 -1.23 28.95
N ARG A 496 14.31 -1.63 29.17
CA ARG A 496 13.49 -1.22 30.33
C ARG A 496 13.38 0.30 30.49
N THR A 497 13.31 1.03 29.38
CA THR A 497 13.08 2.49 29.36
C THR A 497 11.59 2.84 29.48
N GLU A 498 11.27 4.12 29.68
CA GLU A 498 9.91 4.66 29.56
C GLU A 498 9.85 5.68 28.39
N PRO A 499 8.97 5.48 27.38
CA PRO A 499 8.22 4.25 27.11
C PRO A 499 9.16 3.05 26.85
N PRO A 500 8.67 1.80 26.94
CA PRO A 500 9.46 0.60 26.66
C PRO A 500 10.07 0.62 25.26
N LYS A 501 11.39 0.42 25.18
CA LYS A 501 12.15 0.42 23.92
C LYS A 501 13.14 -0.76 23.91
N PRO A 502 13.31 -1.41 22.75
CA PRO A 502 14.41 -2.31 22.55
C PRO A 502 15.68 -1.57 22.12
N GLY A 503 16.83 -2.22 22.33
CA GLY A 503 18.13 -1.84 21.79
C GLY A 503 18.65 -2.92 20.85
N LEU A 504 18.94 -2.53 19.61
CA LEU A 504 19.59 -3.40 18.63
C LEU A 504 21.10 -3.27 18.75
N MET A 505 21.81 -4.40 18.76
CA MET A 505 23.27 -4.43 18.79
C MET A 505 23.80 -5.41 17.74
N ARG A 506 24.83 -4.99 16.99
CA ARG A 506 25.54 -5.88 16.07
C ARG A 506 26.55 -6.72 16.85
N VAL A 507 26.48 -8.04 16.71
CA VAL A 507 27.35 -9.00 17.43
C VAL A 507 28.11 -9.95 16.50
N GLY A 508 27.86 -9.91 15.18
CA GLY A 508 28.55 -10.77 14.21
C GLY A 508 28.07 -12.23 14.27
N ALA A 509 28.99 -13.19 14.26
CA ALA A 509 28.72 -14.63 14.11
C ALA A 509 27.89 -15.29 15.24
N GLY A 510 27.53 -14.54 16.29
CA GLY A 510 26.63 -14.97 17.36
C GLY A 510 25.28 -14.25 17.36
N GLY A 511 24.94 -13.58 16.26
CA GLY A 511 23.68 -12.87 16.07
C GLY A 511 22.58 -13.74 15.49
N THR A 512 21.40 -13.13 15.40
CA THR A 512 20.23 -13.65 14.70
C THR A 512 19.65 -12.53 13.84
N THR A 513 18.66 -12.85 13.03
CA THR A 513 17.89 -11.87 12.28
C THR A 513 16.82 -11.30 13.20
N ILE A 514 16.64 -9.98 13.13
CA ILE A 514 15.66 -9.22 13.89
C ILE A 514 14.68 -8.56 12.92
N GLY A 515 13.39 -8.76 13.16
CA GLY A 515 12.33 -8.13 12.39
C GLY A 515 12.14 -6.66 12.78
N GLY A 516 11.87 -5.84 11.78
CA GLY A 516 11.59 -4.41 11.95
C GLY A 516 10.79 -3.85 10.78
N GLU A 517 10.77 -2.53 10.67
CA GLU A 517 10.15 -1.80 9.58
C GLU A 517 11.12 -0.80 9.00
N LEU A 518 10.98 -0.57 7.70
CA LEU A 518 11.76 0.42 7.00
C LEU A 518 10.92 1.66 6.69
N TRP A 519 11.50 2.81 6.94
CA TRP A 519 10.90 4.12 6.69
C TRP A 519 11.82 4.96 5.82
N LEU A 520 11.24 5.83 4.99
CA LEU A 520 11.95 6.80 4.16
C LEU A 520 11.66 8.21 4.67
N LEU A 521 12.70 8.99 4.93
CA LEU A 521 12.61 10.37 5.40
C LEU A 521 13.50 11.26 4.55
N SER A 522 13.24 12.57 4.51
CA SER A 522 14.25 13.50 4.01
C SER A 522 15.49 13.45 4.90
N THR A 523 16.67 13.67 4.33
CA THR A 523 17.93 13.65 5.11
C THR A 523 17.93 14.73 6.21
N ALA A 524 17.28 15.87 5.98
CA ALA A 524 17.14 16.91 7.00
C ALA A 524 16.25 16.47 8.18
N MET A 525 15.12 15.79 7.90
CA MET A 525 14.24 15.25 8.95
C MET A 525 14.88 14.11 9.74
N LEU A 526 15.75 13.31 9.13
CA LEU A 526 16.59 12.37 9.86
C LEU A 526 17.54 13.09 10.83
N GLY A 527 18.12 14.22 10.41
CA GLY A 527 18.98 15.07 11.25
C GLY A 527 18.24 15.67 12.44
N ASP A 528 17.04 16.21 12.21
CA ASP A 528 16.15 16.69 13.28
C ASP A 528 15.77 15.57 14.25
N PHE A 529 15.40 14.40 13.72
CA PHE A 529 15.09 13.22 14.51
C PHE A 529 16.28 12.77 15.39
N LEU A 530 17.48 12.71 14.81
CA LEU A 530 18.71 12.35 15.53
C LEU A 530 19.03 13.35 16.65
N ALA A 531 18.84 14.65 16.41
CA ALA A 531 19.08 15.69 17.42
C ALA A 531 18.16 15.56 18.64
N ALA A 532 16.94 15.05 18.43
CA ALA A 532 15.96 14.82 19.49
C ALA A 532 16.07 13.42 20.14
N LEU A 533 16.95 12.55 19.64
CA LEU A 533 17.03 11.15 20.08
C LEU A 533 17.63 11.06 21.49
N PRO A 534 16.89 10.56 22.50
CA PRO A 534 17.39 10.51 23.87
C PRO A 534 18.36 9.35 24.08
N ALA A 535 19.31 9.53 24.99
CA ALA A 535 20.08 8.42 25.53
C ALA A 535 19.13 7.35 26.13
N PRO A 536 19.46 6.04 26.03
CA PRO A 536 20.69 5.47 25.46
C PRO A 536 20.58 5.13 23.96
N MET A 537 19.58 5.67 23.25
CA MET A 537 19.35 5.34 21.85
C MET A 537 20.40 6.01 20.95
N ALA A 538 20.77 5.32 19.87
CA ALA A 538 21.69 5.80 18.86
C ALA A 538 21.17 5.44 17.46
N LEU A 539 21.69 6.10 16.42
CA LEU A 539 21.51 5.70 15.02
C LEU A 539 22.86 5.33 14.41
N GLY A 540 22.87 4.26 13.62
CA GLY A 540 24.06 3.81 12.91
C GLY A 540 23.71 2.89 11.74
N PRO A 541 24.70 2.46 10.94
CA PRO A 541 24.46 1.56 9.83
C PRO A 541 23.99 0.18 10.32
N VAL A 542 22.94 -0.34 9.69
CA VAL A 542 22.40 -1.69 9.88
C VAL A 542 22.33 -2.41 8.54
N THR A 543 22.88 -3.62 8.49
CA THR A 543 22.81 -4.52 7.34
C THR A 543 21.50 -5.31 7.38
N LEU A 544 20.73 -5.24 6.30
CA LEU A 544 19.47 -5.94 6.11
C LEU A 544 19.72 -7.36 5.57
N ALA A 545 18.71 -8.22 5.62
CA ALA A 545 18.82 -9.63 5.21
C ALA A 545 19.16 -9.80 3.73
N ASP A 546 18.80 -8.81 2.89
CA ASP A 546 19.15 -8.74 1.47
C ASP A 546 20.59 -8.26 1.20
N GLY A 547 21.34 -7.93 2.27
CA GLY A 547 22.71 -7.41 2.20
C GLY A 547 22.80 -5.90 1.99
N SER A 548 21.69 -5.18 1.79
CA SER A 548 21.68 -3.73 1.71
C SER A 548 21.88 -3.08 3.09
N GLU A 549 22.29 -1.82 3.11
CA GLU A 549 22.45 -1.05 4.34
C GLU A 549 21.37 0.04 4.48
N ALA A 550 20.99 0.30 5.72
CA ALA A 550 20.13 1.42 6.11
C ALA A 550 20.68 2.08 7.39
N VAL A 551 20.31 3.33 7.66
CA VAL A 551 20.45 3.88 9.01
C VAL A 551 19.44 3.16 9.88
N GLY A 552 19.81 2.72 11.07
CA GLY A 552 18.90 2.00 11.96
C GLY A 552 19.10 2.36 13.41
N PHE A 553 18.06 2.13 14.21
CA PHE A 553 18.15 2.25 15.65
C PHE A 553 19.17 1.26 16.22
N ALA A 554 20.00 1.77 17.11
CA ALA A 554 20.90 1.03 17.98
C ALA A 554 20.79 1.59 19.40
N CYS A 555 21.58 1.06 20.32
CA CYS A 555 21.73 1.61 21.66
C CYS A 555 23.20 1.60 22.09
N THR A 556 23.52 2.29 23.17
CA THR A 556 24.86 2.20 23.74
C THR A 556 25.17 0.76 24.22
N PRO A 557 26.43 0.31 24.15
CA PRO A 557 26.82 -1.02 24.63
C PRO A 557 26.48 -1.27 26.10
N GLU A 558 26.59 -0.25 26.95
CA GLU A 558 26.29 -0.35 28.38
C GLU A 558 24.80 -0.59 28.62
N ALA A 559 23.93 0.11 27.88
CA ALA A 559 22.48 -0.09 27.98
C ALA A 559 22.08 -1.46 27.46
N PHE A 560 22.68 -1.93 26.35
CA PHE A 560 22.45 -3.28 25.83
C PHE A 560 22.82 -4.34 26.87
N ALA A 561 24.00 -4.21 27.49
CA ALA A 561 24.48 -5.16 28.49
C ALA A 561 23.64 -5.18 29.78
N ALA A 562 23.03 -4.05 30.15
CA ALA A 562 22.11 -3.95 31.28
C ALA A 562 20.68 -4.42 30.96
N GLY A 563 20.33 -4.53 29.67
CA GLY A 563 19.03 -4.96 29.19
C GLY A 563 18.81 -6.48 29.27
N VAL A 564 17.60 -6.91 28.94
CA VAL A 564 17.25 -8.35 28.84
C VAL A 564 17.36 -8.78 27.39
N ASP A 565 18.17 -9.80 27.07
CA ASP A 565 18.27 -10.34 25.70
C ASP A 565 16.94 -11.00 25.30
N ILE A 566 16.27 -10.39 24.32
CA ILE A 566 14.99 -10.84 23.76
C ILE A 566 15.14 -11.35 22.32
N SER A 567 16.36 -11.61 21.86
CA SER A 567 16.66 -11.99 20.46
C SER A 567 15.91 -13.25 20.02
N HIS A 568 15.63 -14.16 20.95
CA HIS A 568 14.87 -15.39 20.70
C HIS A 568 13.38 -15.15 20.38
N HIS A 569 12.85 -13.94 20.67
CA HIS A 569 11.52 -13.55 20.23
C HIS A 569 11.47 -13.04 18.77
N ARG A 570 12.64 -12.86 18.11
CA ARG A 570 12.87 -12.35 16.74
C ARG A 570 12.48 -10.89 16.49
N ASP A 571 11.46 -10.38 17.14
CA ASP A 571 11.03 -9.01 16.96
C ASP A 571 10.39 -8.44 18.23
N TRP A 572 10.27 -7.12 18.27
CA TRP A 572 9.69 -6.40 19.40
C TRP A 572 8.19 -6.68 19.59
N PRO A 573 7.33 -6.66 18.55
CA PRO A 573 5.91 -6.97 18.72
C PRO A 573 5.64 -8.38 19.27
N GLY A 574 6.42 -9.37 18.84
CA GLY A 574 6.39 -10.75 19.29
C GLY A 574 6.83 -10.90 20.74
N TYR A 575 7.89 -10.20 21.15
CA TYR A 575 8.26 -10.08 22.56
C TYR A 575 7.10 -9.51 23.38
N LEU A 576 6.59 -8.33 23.00
CA LEU A 576 5.50 -7.67 23.73
C LEU A 576 4.24 -8.52 23.82
N ARG A 577 3.86 -9.21 22.74
CA ARG A 577 2.71 -10.12 22.71
C ARG A 577 2.85 -11.25 23.72
N ARG A 578 4.06 -11.79 23.86
CA ARG A 578 4.36 -12.96 24.69
C ARG A 578 4.54 -12.62 26.17
N THR A 579 5.06 -11.44 26.48
CA THR A 579 5.47 -11.08 27.84
C THR A 579 4.58 -10.05 28.53
N ARG A 580 3.79 -9.26 27.79
CA ARG A 580 2.80 -8.38 28.42
C ARG A 580 1.62 -9.21 28.94
N ALA A 581 1.07 -8.78 30.08
CA ALA A 581 -0.15 -9.35 30.62
C ALA A 581 -1.30 -9.24 29.62
N GLY A 582 -1.77 -10.39 29.12
CA GLY A 582 -3.00 -10.49 28.33
C GLY A 582 -4.20 -10.87 29.17
N ARG A 583 -5.38 -10.95 28.54
CA ARG A 583 -6.58 -11.51 29.19
C ARG A 583 -6.39 -13.02 29.31
N PRO A 584 -6.51 -13.63 30.50
CA PRO A 584 -6.51 -15.09 30.64
C PRO A 584 -7.57 -15.72 29.74
N VAL A 585 -7.23 -16.84 29.11
CA VAL A 585 -8.16 -17.59 28.25
C VAL A 585 -9.07 -18.46 29.12
N THR A 586 -10.37 -18.54 28.80
CA THR A 586 -11.28 -19.45 29.50
C THR A 586 -11.28 -20.84 28.88
N ARG A 587 -11.77 -21.86 29.61
CA ARG A 587 -11.88 -23.22 29.09
C ARG A 587 -12.66 -23.29 27.78
N ASP A 588 -13.82 -22.63 27.73
CA ASP A 588 -14.73 -22.59 26.57
C ASP A 588 -14.08 -22.00 25.29
N GLU A 589 -13.05 -21.17 25.45
CA GLU A 589 -12.31 -20.59 24.34
C GLU A 589 -11.24 -21.53 23.76
N VAL A 590 -10.84 -22.57 24.50
CA VAL A 590 -9.80 -23.53 24.12
C VAL A 590 -10.39 -24.85 23.65
N VAL A 591 -11.41 -25.36 24.35
CA VAL A 591 -12.01 -26.66 24.08
C VAL A 591 -12.73 -26.71 22.74
N ARG A 592 -12.92 -27.93 22.25
CA ARG A 592 -13.62 -28.23 20.99
C ARG A 592 -13.06 -27.44 19.80
N ARG A 593 -11.73 -27.41 19.69
CA ARG A 593 -11.01 -26.74 18.60
C ARG A 593 -9.76 -27.51 18.21
N CYS A 594 -9.32 -27.28 16.97
CA CYS A 594 -7.98 -27.65 16.53
C CYS A 594 -7.12 -26.39 16.53
N TRP A 595 -5.96 -26.49 17.17
CA TRP A 595 -4.99 -25.43 17.33
C TRP A 595 -3.73 -25.74 16.53
N ARG A 596 -3.15 -24.69 15.94
CA ARG A 596 -1.86 -24.75 15.26
C ARG A 596 -0.89 -23.83 15.97
N ARG A 597 0.31 -24.35 16.26
CA ARG A 597 1.39 -23.52 16.79
C ARG A 597 2.04 -22.77 15.63
N THR A 598 2.22 -21.47 15.82
CA THR A 598 2.80 -20.55 14.84
C THR A 598 4.21 -20.12 15.22
N ALA A 599 4.58 -20.17 16.50
CA ALA A 599 5.93 -19.92 16.96
C ALA A 599 6.19 -20.58 18.33
N LEU A 600 7.43 -21.00 18.57
CA LEU A 600 7.97 -21.37 19.87
C LEU A 600 9.23 -20.56 20.14
N ALA A 601 9.19 -19.72 21.17
CA ALA A 601 10.32 -18.90 21.63
C ALA A 601 10.91 -19.54 22.89
N VAL A 602 12.19 -19.90 22.84
CA VAL A 602 12.94 -20.45 23.99
C VAL A 602 14.26 -19.69 24.12
N PRO A 603 14.60 -19.17 25.31
CA PRO A 603 15.88 -18.50 25.53
C PRO A 603 17.07 -19.36 25.09
N GLY A 604 18.01 -18.73 24.39
CA GLY A 604 19.20 -19.42 23.86
C GLY A 604 18.96 -20.31 22.64
N ARG A 605 17.73 -20.39 22.13
CA ARG A 605 17.40 -21.08 20.88
C ARG A 605 16.86 -20.10 19.84
N PRO A 606 17.05 -20.36 18.54
CA PRO A 606 16.29 -19.68 17.50
C PRO A 606 14.78 -19.87 17.72
N LEU A 607 13.98 -18.88 17.30
CA LEU A 607 12.52 -19.04 17.24
C LEU A 607 12.20 -20.21 16.30
N ASP A 608 11.34 -21.12 16.77
CA ASP A 608 10.81 -22.20 15.94
C ASP A 608 9.42 -21.85 15.42
N ASP A 609 9.36 -21.39 14.19
CA ASP A 609 8.14 -21.10 13.41
C ASP A 609 7.96 -22.08 12.24
N THR A 610 8.72 -23.17 12.23
CA THR A 610 8.75 -24.13 11.10
C THR A 610 8.21 -25.50 11.44
N THR A 611 8.28 -25.91 12.71
CA THR A 611 7.69 -27.18 13.15
C THR A 611 6.17 -27.12 13.03
N ALA A 612 5.59 -28.03 12.24
CA ALA A 612 4.15 -28.18 12.11
C ALA A 612 3.60 -28.84 13.38
N VAL A 613 2.82 -28.09 14.16
CA VAL A 613 2.15 -28.59 15.37
C VAL A 613 0.64 -28.50 15.18
N GLU A 614 -0.05 -29.61 15.44
CA GLU A 614 -1.51 -29.61 15.58
C GLU A 614 -1.88 -30.17 16.95
N TRP A 615 -2.72 -29.41 17.66
CA TRP A 615 -3.30 -29.77 18.93
C TRP A 615 -4.83 -29.81 18.78
N LEU A 616 -5.40 -31.01 18.77
CA LEU A 616 -6.85 -31.20 18.80
C LEU A 616 -7.29 -31.30 20.26
N GLN A 617 -8.13 -30.36 20.69
CA GLN A 617 -8.64 -30.29 22.05
C GLN A 617 -10.13 -30.63 22.08
N GLY A 618 -10.49 -31.71 22.78
CA GLY A 618 -11.86 -32.02 23.20
C GLY A 618 -12.28 -31.23 24.44
N ASP A 619 -13.29 -31.70 25.15
CA ASP A 619 -13.71 -31.15 26.44
C ASP A 619 -12.67 -31.40 27.53
N GLU A 620 -12.07 -32.60 27.61
CA GLU A 620 -11.06 -32.99 28.59
C GLU A 620 -9.79 -33.59 27.94
N LEU A 621 -9.98 -34.46 26.95
CA LEU A 621 -8.95 -35.15 26.21
C LEU A 621 -8.33 -34.25 25.13
N TYR A 622 -7.06 -34.51 24.83
CA TYR A 622 -6.35 -33.85 23.74
C TYR A 622 -5.41 -34.78 23.00
N VAL A 623 -5.07 -34.38 21.77
CA VAL A 623 -4.05 -35.01 20.93
C VAL A 623 -3.15 -33.91 20.36
N ASP A 624 -1.84 -34.00 20.60
CA ASP A 624 -0.81 -33.10 20.06
C ASP A 624 0.19 -33.89 19.20
N LEU A 625 0.43 -33.41 17.98
CA LEU A 625 1.40 -33.98 17.05
C LEU A 625 2.29 -32.88 16.46
N ARG A 626 3.60 -33.00 16.70
CA ARG A 626 4.64 -32.05 16.30
C ARG A 626 5.59 -32.70 15.30
N THR A 627 5.73 -32.08 14.13
CA THR A 627 6.60 -32.57 13.06
C THR A 627 7.54 -31.46 12.62
N PRO A 628 8.84 -31.52 12.96
CA PRO A 628 9.79 -30.50 12.55
C PRO A 628 9.92 -30.40 11.03
N ALA A 629 10.15 -29.18 10.54
CA ALA A 629 10.52 -28.98 9.15
C ALA A 629 11.83 -29.70 8.80
N GLY A 630 11.95 -30.18 7.57
CA GLY A 630 13.16 -30.86 7.09
C GLY A 630 13.39 -32.25 7.69
N ARG A 631 12.42 -32.82 8.40
CA ARG A 631 12.43 -34.26 8.74
C ARG A 631 12.46 -35.07 7.44
N PRO A 632 13.36 -36.06 7.28
CA PRO A 632 13.37 -36.94 6.12
C PRO A 632 12.03 -37.63 5.92
N GLU A 633 11.63 -37.80 4.65
CA GLU A 633 10.46 -38.58 4.29
C GLU A 633 10.73 -40.07 4.54
N VAL A 634 9.72 -40.77 5.05
CA VAL A 634 9.80 -42.20 5.39
C VAL A 634 8.89 -42.95 4.43
N ALA A 635 9.47 -43.74 3.53
CA ALA A 635 8.75 -44.45 2.48
C ALA A 635 8.32 -45.88 2.87
N ALA A 636 8.72 -46.36 4.04
CA ALA A 636 8.36 -47.69 4.54
C ALA A 636 6.84 -47.87 4.61
N ALA A 637 6.32 -49.02 4.18
CA ALA A 637 4.88 -49.29 4.16
C ALA A 637 4.38 -49.96 5.46
N SER A 638 5.29 -50.37 6.34
CA SER A 638 4.99 -51.05 7.59
C SER A 638 6.04 -50.81 8.66
N LEU A 639 5.74 -51.18 9.91
CA LEU A 639 6.67 -51.05 11.03
C LEU A 639 7.93 -51.93 10.84
N ASN A 640 7.76 -53.14 10.28
CA ASN A 640 8.84 -54.08 10.03
C ASN A 640 9.80 -53.64 8.93
N GLU A 641 9.34 -52.76 8.03
CA GLU A 641 10.14 -52.21 6.94
C GLU A 641 10.98 -50.98 7.35
N LEU A 642 10.76 -50.43 8.55
CA LEU A 642 11.51 -49.26 9.01
C LEU A 642 13.00 -49.59 9.14
N SER A 643 13.79 -48.89 8.34
CA SER A 643 15.23 -48.88 8.45
C SER A 643 15.68 -48.12 9.69
N ARG A 644 16.96 -48.23 10.04
CA ARG A 644 17.54 -47.42 11.13
C ARG A 644 17.36 -45.92 10.86
N ASP A 645 17.57 -45.48 9.63
CA ASP A 645 17.46 -44.07 9.26
C ASP A 645 16.01 -43.57 9.35
N ASP A 646 15.04 -44.41 8.98
CA ASP A 646 13.61 -44.10 9.16
C ASP A 646 13.28 -43.93 10.65
N LEU A 647 13.75 -44.84 11.50
CA LEU A 647 13.54 -44.76 12.95
C LEU A 647 14.16 -43.48 13.54
N LEU A 648 15.39 -43.14 13.15
CA LEU A 648 16.05 -41.90 13.57
C LEU A 648 15.34 -40.65 13.03
N ALA A 649 14.78 -40.70 11.82
CA ALA A 649 13.96 -39.62 11.28
C ALA A 649 12.67 -39.45 12.08
N LEU A 650 12.01 -40.56 12.46
CA LEU A 650 10.81 -40.55 13.30
C LEU A 650 11.09 -40.10 14.73
N CYS A 651 12.28 -40.34 15.29
CA CYS A 651 12.67 -39.78 16.58
C CYS A 651 12.60 -38.25 16.66
N ARG A 652 12.64 -37.54 15.51
CA ARG A 652 12.59 -36.08 15.47
C ARG A 652 11.19 -35.53 15.71
N GLN A 653 10.14 -36.33 15.57
CA GLN A 653 8.78 -35.89 15.86
C GLN A 653 8.51 -35.97 17.37
N GLU A 654 7.55 -35.18 17.86
CA GLU A 654 6.98 -35.33 19.19
C GLU A 654 5.49 -35.58 19.04
N ALA A 655 4.92 -36.45 19.87
CA ALA A 655 3.49 -36.71 19.84
C ALA A 655 3.05 -37.19 21.21
N PHE A 656 1.98 -36.61 21.73
CA PHE A 656 1.44 -36.99 23.02
C PHE A 656 -0.05 -36.72 23.09
N ALA A 657 -0.73 -37.46 23.96
CA ALA A 657 -2.16 -37.37 24.17
C ALA A 657 -2.51 -37.70 25.61
N GLY A 658 -3.61 -37.15 26.08
CA GLY A 658 -4.06 -37.35 27.45
C GLY A 658 -5.13 -36.35 27.85
N GLN A 659 -5.06 -35.85 29.07
CA GLN A 659 -6.08 -34.96 29.67
C GLN A 659 -5.51 -33.58 29.97
N VAL A 660 -6.37 -32.55 29.87
CA VAL A 660 -6.06 -31.19 30.32
C VAL A 660 -6.78 -30.86 31.61
N LEU A 661 -5.99 -30.59 32.66
CA LEU A 661 -6.48 -30.05 33.92
C LEU A 661 -6.30 -28.53 33.94
N VAL A 662 -7.30 -27.81 34.44
CA VAL A 662 -7.28 -26.35 34.55
C VAL A 662 -7.57 -25.96 36.00
N ASP A 663 -6.66 -25.22 36.62
CA ASP A 663 -6.81 -24.65 37.97
C ASP A 663 -6.51 -23.15 37.92
N GLY A 664 -7.55 -22.31 38.00
CA GLY A 664 -7.41 -20.87 37.81
C GLY A 664 -6.91 -20.50 36.41
N ASP A 665 -5.74 -19.85 36.32
CA ASP A 665 -5.06 -19.47 35.06
C ASP A 665 -4.01 -20.50 34.61
N GLU A 666 -3.89 -21.62 35.34
CA GLU A 666 -2.91 -22.67 35.08
C GLU A 666 -3.52 -23.84 34.32
N TRP A 667 -2.82 -24.24 33.26
CA TRP A 667 -3.16 -25.35 32.39
C TRP A 667 -2.09 -26.44 32.57
N THR A 668 -2.53 -27.68 32.81
CA THR A 668 -1.66 -28.84 32.96
C THR A 668 -2.04 -29.90 31.94
N TRP A 669 -1.10 -30.25 31.06
CA TRP A 669 -1.26 -31.31 30.06
C TRP A 669 -0.73 -32.63 30.63
N LEU A 670 -1.64 -33.47 31.11
CA LEU A 670 -1.31 -34.82 31.57
C LEU A 670 -1.07 -35.70 30.35
N ARG A 671 0.19 -36.08 30.11
CA ARG A 671 0.59 -36.95 29.01
C ARG A 671 0.41 -38.41 29.41
N GLU A 672 -0.68 -39.02 28.94
CA GLU A 672 -1.00 -40.42 29.21
C GLU A 672 -0.39 -41.38 28.19
N VAL A 673 -0.32 -40.93 26.94
CA VAL A 673 0.37 -41.60 25.85
C VAL A 673 1.39 -40.61 25.29
N ASP A 674 2.67 -40.94 25.35
CA ASP A 674 3.76 -40.09 24.85
C ASP A 674 4.68 -40.91 23.96
N LEU A 675 5.05 -40.36 22.80
CA LEU A 675 6.02 -40.97 21.91
C LEU A 675 7.39 -41.03 22.58
N HIS A 676 7.79 -40.00 23.33
CA HIS A 676 9.05 -39.98 24.06
C HIS A 676 8.83 -40.25 25.55
N PRO A 677 9.85 -40.73 26.29
CA PRO A 677 9.76 -40.78 27.74
C PRO A 677 9.44 -39.39 28.32
N PRO A 678 8.57 -39.30 29.35
CA PRO A 678 8.21 -38.02 29.94
C PRO A 678 9.43 -37.34 30.55
N GLY A 679 9.53 -36.01 30.34
CA GLY A 679 10.58 -35.21 30.94
C GLY A 679 10.45 -35.07 32.47
N PRO A 680 11.49 -34.57 33.16
CA PRO A 680 11.52 -34.50 34.62
C PRO A 680 10.57 -33.45 35.23
N LEU A 681 10.10 -32.50 34.42
CA LEU A 681 9.19 -31.43 34.84
C LEU A 681 7.81 -31.63 34.20
N PRO A 682 6.71 -31.40 34.96
CA PRO A 682 5.36 -31.48 34.43
C PRO A 682 5.13 -30.46 33.30
N ASP A 683 4.24 -30.80 32.38
CA ASP A 683 3.88 -29.94 31.25
C ASP A 683 2.77 -28.98 31.68
N ARG A 684 3.17 -27.74 32.00
CA ARG A 684 2.32 -26.72 32.60
C ARG A 684 2.56 -25.37 31.95
N GLY A 685 1.49 -24.61 31.76
CA GLY A 685 1.52 -23.31 31.12
C GLY A 685 0.40 -22.38 31.58
N ARG A 686 0.55 -21.09 31.30
CA ARG A 686 -0.50 -20.08 31.42
C ARG A 686 -0.89 -19.61 30.04
N LEU A 687 -2.19 -19.55 29.78
CA LEU A 687 -2.73 -19.10 28.50
C LEU A 687 -3.30 -17.70 28.62
N HIS A 688 -2.86 -16.79 27.75
CA HIS A 688 -3.49 -15.48 27.58
C HIS A 688 -3.80 -15.17 26.12
N ARG A 689 -4.83 -14.36 25.90
CA ARG A 689 -5.22 -13.90 24.57
C ARG A 689 -4.57 -12.58 24.22
N ALA A 690 -4.01 -12.52 23.02
CA ALA A 690 -3.43 -11.33 22.40
C ALA A 690 -3.92 -11.20 20.94
N GLY A 691 -5.06 -10.54 20.76
CA GLY A 691 -5.77 -10.52 19.47
C GLY A 691 -6.32 -11.92 19.14
N GLU A 692 -6.03 -12.40 17.93
CA GLU A 692 -6.41 -13.75 17.46
C GLU A 692 -5.45 -14.85 17.95
N VAL A 693 -4.30 -14.47 18.51
CA VAL A 693 -3.28 -15.41 19.01
C VAL A 693 -3.56 -15.71 20.49
N VAL A 694 -3.48 -17.00 20.85
CA VAL A 694 -3.35 -17.45 22.23
C VAL A 694 -1.88 -17.71 22.51
N VAL A 695 -1.33 -17.05 23.52
CA VAL A 695 0.04 -17.28 23.95
C VAL A 695 0.02 -18.21 25.15
N GLU A 696 0.84 -19.25 25.08
CA GLU A 696 1.20 -20.09 26.21
C GLU A 696 2.54 -19.64 26.79
N THR A 697 2.60 -19.47 28.11
CA THR A 697 3.85 -19.23 28.85
C THR A 697 4.12 -20.39 29.79
N GLY A 698 5.27 -21.03 29.65
CA GLY A 698 5.65 -22.19 30.47
C GLY A 698 5.72 -21.90 31.97
N ILE A 699 5.29 -22.85 32.79
CA ILE A 699 5.45 -22.82 34.25
C ILE A 699 6.59 -23.77 34.64
N GLY A 700 7.61 -23.23 35.30
CA GLY A 700 8.83 -23.98 35.64
C GLY A 700 9.79 -24.20 34.47
N ARG A 701 9.44 -23.71 33.27
CA ARG A 701 10.30 -23.63 32.08
C ARG A 701 10.08 -22.28 31.41
N ASP A 702 11.15 -21.65 30.95
CA ASP A 702 11.07 -20.37 30.26
C ASP A 702 10.89 -20.61 28.76
N TYR A 703 9.64 -20.56 28.29
CA TYR A 703 9.28 -20.64 26.89
C TYR A 703 7.94 -19.94 26.63
N HIS A 704 7.73 -19.57 25.37
CA HIS A 704 6.46 -19.04 24.89
C HIS A 704 6.02 -19.74 23.59
N GLU A 705 4.79 -20.22 23.53
CA GLU A 705 4.19 -20.76 22.30
C GLU A 705 3.04 -19.87 21.82
N ASP A 706 3.05 -19.50 20.53
CA ASP A 706 1.96 -18.74 19.89
C ASP A 706 1.03 -19.71 19.18
N TRP A 707 -0.25 -19.73 19.55
CA TRP A 707 -1.27 -20.65 19.05
C TRP A 707 -2.39 -19.91 18.32
N VAL A 708 -2.85 -20.49 17.21
CA VAL A 708 -4.01 -20.02 16.43
C VAL A 708 -4.99 -21.16 16.25
N ALA A 709 -6.27 -20.92 16.51
CA ALA A 709 -7.32 -21.90 16.27
C ALA A 709 -7.71 -21.94 14.79
N ASP A 710 -8.08 -23.13 14.32
CA ASP A 710 -8.81 -23.25 13.06
C ASP A 710 -10.19 -22.56 13.16
N PRO A 711 -10.76 -22.12 12.02
CA PRO A 711 -12.08 -21.51 12.01
C PRO A 711 -13.15 -22.45 12.58
N PRO A 712 -14.27 -21.91 13.11
CA PRO A 712 -15.38 -22.74 13.56
C PRO A 712 -15.89 -23.64 12.44
N ASP A 713 -16.12 -24.91 12.76
CA ASP A 713 -16.64 -25.91 11.84
C ASP A 713 -18.17 -25.82 11.72
N ALA A 714 -18.70 -26.11 10.54
CA ALA A 714 -20.14 -26.25 10.33
C ALA A 714 -20.67 -27.58 10.90
N ASP A 715 -19.82 -28.61 10.93
CA ASP A 715 -20.11 -29.86 11.62
C ASP A 715 -19.92 -29.68 13.13
N THR A 716 -20.96 -30.02 13.90
CA THR A 716 -20.96 -29.93 15.36
C THR A 716 -20.79 -31.28 16.03
N ALA A 717 -20.53 -32.35 15.26
CA ALA A 717 -20.29 -33.69 15.79
C ALA A 717 -19.14 -33.69 16.79
N HIS A 718 -19.35 -34.37 17.91
CA HIS A 718 -18.38 -34.45 18.97
C HIS A 718 -18.35 -35.86 19.55
N VAL A 719 -17.15 -36.44 19.64
CA VAL A 719 -16.87 -37.76 20.21
C VAL A 719 -15.63 -37.63 21.07
N GLU A 720 -15.63 -38.22 22.26
CA GLU A 720 -14.48 -38.15 23.15
C GLU A 720 -14.45 -39.34 24.08
N LEU A 721 -13.59 -40.31 23.75
CA LEU A 721 -13.58 -41.63 24.38
C LEU A 721 -12.19 -41.97 24.88
N SER A 722 -12.12 -42.42 26.14
CA SER A 722 -11.00 -43.19 26.65
C SER A 722 -11.25 -44.67 26.41
N LEU A 723 -10.23 -45.38 25.92
CA LEU A 723 -10.34 -46.74 25.41
C LEU A 723 -9.29 -47.65 26.06
N SER A 724 -9.60 -48.95 26.17
CA SER A 724 -8.64 -50.00 26.49
C SER A 724 -8.83 -51.19 25.55
N ASP A 725 -7.74 -51.81 25.11
CA ASP A 725 -7.81 -53.10 24.41
C ASP A 725 -7.78 -54.28 25.41
N PRO A 726 -7.99 -55.53 24.97
CA PRO A 726 -7.95 -56.72 25.83
C PRO A 726 -6.59 -56.98 26.49
N ASP A 727 -5.51 -56.45 25.93
CA ASP A 727 -4.14 -56.59 26.44
C ASP A 727 -3.77 -55.45 27.41
N GLY A 728 -4.71 -54.54 27.70
CA GLY A 728 -4.53 -53.41 28.61
C GLY A 728 -3.81 -52.21 27.99
N ARG A 729 -3.67 -52.14 26.66
CA ARG A 729 -3.17 -50.93 25.99
C ARG A 729 -4.19 -49.81 26.13
N ARG A 730 -3.71 -48.60 26.41
CA ARG A 730 -4.55 -47.40 26.39
C ARG A 730 -4.80 -46.93 24.96
N GLY A 731 -6.00 -46.44 24.71
CA GLY A 731 -6.36 -45.76 23.47
C GLY A 731 -7.26 -44.56 23.72
N MET A 732 -7.38 -43.69 22.72
CA MET A 732 -8.30 -42.55 22.75
C MET A 732 -8.89 -42.34 21.36
N LEU A 733 -10.13 -41.88 21.30
CA LEU A 733 -10.76 -41.44 20.04
C LEU A 733 -11.49 -40.13 20.30
N LEU A 734 -11.08 -39.08 19.59
CA LEU A 734 -11.62 -37.74 19.71
C LEU A 734 -12.13 -37.27 18.34
N ARG A 735 -13.27 -36.60 18.30
CA ARG A 735 -13.77 -35.86 17.14
C ARG A 735 -14.35 -34.52 17.60
N VAL A 736 -14.01 -33.49 16.85
CA VAL A 736 -14.50 -32.12 17.02
C VAL A 736 -14.83 -31.60 15.63
N GLY A 737 -16.13 -31.57 15.31
CA GLY A 737 -16.63 -31.26 13.98
C GLY A 737 -16.05 -32.23 12.94
N SER A 738 -15.43 -31.69 11.89
CA SER A 738 -14.75 -32.46 10.86
C SER A 738 -13.34 -32.91 11.26
N ARG A 739 -12.78 -32.50 12.40
CA ARG A 739 -11.45 -32.93 12.84
C ARG A 739 -11.53 -34.14 13.76
N PHE A 740 -10.58 -35.07 13.66
CA PHE A 740 -10.47 -36.19 14.60
C PHE A 740 -9.03 -36.48 15.02
N GLY A 741 -8.91 -37.12 16.18
CA GLY A 741 -7.68 -37.66 16.72
C GLY A 741 -7.88 -39.12 17.16
N TYR A 742 -6.93 -39.98 16.82
CA TYR A 742 -6.92 -41.39 17.23
C TYR A 742 -5.59 -41.72 17.90
N VAL A 743 -5.67 -42.39 19.05
CA VAL A 743 -4.50 -42.76 19.86
C VAL A 743 -4.54 -44.25 20.16
N ARG A 744 -3.42 -44.91 19.94
CA ARG A 744 -3.12 -46.29 20.36
C ARG A 744 -1.75 -46.31 21.03
N GLY A 745 -1.74 -46.50 22.35
CA GLY A 745 -0.52 -46.61 23.14
C GLY A 745 0.28 -47.89 22.86
N ARG A 746 1.47 -47.95 23.46
CA ARG A 746 2.35 -49.13 23.44
C ARG A 746 1.75 -50.28 24.27
N ALA A 747 2.24 -51.50 24.04
CA ALA A 747 1.97 -52.63 24.92
C ALA A 747 2.50 -52.39 26.35
N PRO A 748 1.80 -52.82 27.42
CA PRO A 748 2.16 -52.50 28.81
C PRO A 748 3.58 -52.91 29.25
N HIS A 749 4.18 -53.91 28.60
CA HIS A 749 5.52 -54.43 28.93
C HIS A 749 6.66 -53.76 28.15
N THR A 750 6.36 -52.72 27.37
CA THR A 750 7.33 -52.00 26.54
C THR A 750 7.91 -50.84 27.35
N GLU A 751 8.99 -51.04 28.10
CA GLU A 751 9.53 -49.97 28.98
C GLU A 751 10.16 -48.81 28.18
N PRO A 752 9.62 -47.58 28.29
CA PRO A 752 10.24 -46.38 27.72
C PRO A 752 11.07 -45.68 28.80
N GLY A 753 12.16 -46.32 29.23
CA GLY A 753 13.11 -45.71 30.18
C GLY A 753 14.26 -44.96 29.49
N ARG A 754 14.54 -45.30 28.23
CA ARG A 754 15.64 -44.75 27.43
C ARG A 754 15.08 -43.84 26.32
N PRO A 755 15.71 -42.69 26.02
CA PRO A 755 15.36 -41.86 24.86
C PRO A 755 15.35 -42.68 23.56
N LEU A 756 14.34 -42.47 22.70
CA LEU A 756 14.20 -43.23 21.45
C LEU A 756 15.45 -43.22 20.56
N PRO A 757 16.14 -42.07 20.33
CA PRO A 757 17.37 -42.07 19.54
C PRO A 757 18.44 -43.02 20.10
N GLU A 758 18.64 -43.04 21.42
CA GLU A 758 19.62 -43.92 22.07
C GLU A 758 19.22 -45.40 22.00
N ALA A 759 17.91 -45.69 22.04
CA ALA A 759 17.42 -47.05 21.84
C ALA A 759 17.67 -47.54 20.41
N VAL A 760 17.40 -46.70 19.41
CA VAL A 760 17.64 -46.99 17.99
C VAL A 760 19.13 -47.16 17.71
N GLU A 761 19.98 -46.29 18.26
CA GLU A 761 21.43 -46.38 18.11
C GLU A 761 22.01 -47.67 18.72
N ALA A 762 21.46 -48.11 19.85
CA ALA A 762 21.94 -49.32 20.53
C ALA A 762 21.51 -50.62 19.83
N ASP A 763 20.24 -50.71 19.41
CA ASP A 763 19.67 -51.90 18.77
C ASP A 763 18.42 -51.52 17.95
N PRO A 764 18.56 -51.22 16.65
CA PRO A 764 17.45 -50.83 15.80
C PRO A 764 16.34 -51.88 15.73
N GLU A 765 16.68 -53.18 15.73
CA GLU A 765 15.68 -54.25 15.63
C GLU A 765 14.79 -54.30 16.87
N ARG A 766 15.39 -54.23 18.06
CA ARG A 766 14.65 -54.17 19.32
C ARG A 766 13.89 -52.85 19.46
N ALA A 767 14.49 -51.74 19.04
CA ALA A 767 13.89 -50.42 19.12
C ALA A 767 12.62 -50.25 18.27
N ARG A 768 12.45 -51.00 17.16
CA ARG A 768 11.21 -50.95 16.34
C ARG A 768 9.94 -51.15 17.14
N SER A 769 9.97 -52.03 18.14
CA SER A 769 8.81 -52.25 19.04
C SER A 769 8.41 -51.01 19.84
N LEU A 770 9.35 -50.09 20.10
CA LEU A 770 9.07 -48.80 20.75
C LEU A 770 8.32 -47.84 19.82
N PHE A 771 8.29 -48.08 18.51
CA PHE A 771 7.52 -47.30 17.55
C PHE A 771 6.14 -47.91 17.26
N ASP A 772 5.77 -49.03 17.91
CA ASP A 772 4.40 -49.57 17.84
C ASP A 772 3.42 -48.74 18.70
N LEU A 773 3.30 -47.46 18.34
CA LEU A 773 2.42 -46.46 18.94
C LEU A 773 1.87 -45.57 17.83
N GLU A 774 0.55 -45.37 17.83
CA GLU A 774 -0.12 -44.54 16.84
C GLU A 774 -0.75 -43.33 17.53
N ILE A 775 -0.32 -42.14 17.16
CA ILE A 775 -1.05 -40.90 17.39
C ILE A 775 -1.31 -40.31 16.00
N SER A 776 -2.58 -40.28 15.61
CA SER A 776 -3.04 -39.87 14.29
C SER A 776 -4.04 -38.72 14.40
N LEU A 777 -3.92 -37.74 13.50
CA LEU A 777 -4.87 -36.64 13.31
C LEU A 777 -5.42 -36.70 11.89
N GLY A 778 -6.65 -36.24 11.70
CA GLY A 778 -7.31 -36.34 10.40
C GLY A 778 -8.56 -35.49 10.24
N THR A 779 -9.19 -35.64 9.07
CA THR A 779 -10.45 -34.99 8.71
C THR A 779 -11.55 -36.01 8.43
N VAL A 780 -12.79 -35.62 8.70
CA VAL A 780 -14.00 -36.38 8.42
C VAL A 780 -14.75 -35.69 7.30
N GLU A 781 -14.81 -36.34 6.14
CA GLU A 781 -15.49 -35.83 4.95
C GLU A 781 -16.41 -36.91 4.39
N ALA A 782 -17.70 -36.58 4.21
CA ALA A 782 -18.71 -37.51 3.73
C ALA A 782 -18.74 -38.86 4.49
N GLY A 783 -18.48 -38.82 5.81
CA GLY A 783 -18.46 -40.00 6.68
C GLY A 783 -17.14 -40.81 6.67
N ARG A 784 -16.17 -40.42 5.84
CA ARG A 784 -14.84 -41.04 5.77
C ARG A 784 -13.87 -40.35 6.72
N TRP A 785 -13.19 -41.09 7.59
CA TRP A 785 -12.27 -40.55 8.61
C TRP A 785 -10.83 -40.67 8.11
N ARG A 786 -10.40 -39.73 7.28
CA ARG A 786 -9.12 -39.78 6.61
C ARG A 786 -7.99 -39.28 7.51
N ILE A 787 -6.98 -40.11 7.73
CA ILE A 787 -5.77 -39.73 8.47
C ILE A 787 -4.93 -38.78 7.60
N THR A 788 -4.63 -37.60 8.12
CA THR A 788 -3.79 -36.60 7.43
C THR A 788 -2.39 -36.52 8.02
N ARG A 789 -2.24 -36.85 9.30
CA ARG A 789 -0.94 -36.89 10.00
C ARG A 789 -0.91 -38.06 10.99
N SER A 790 0.27 -38.66 11.17
CA SER A 790 0.43 -39.76 12.11
C SER A 790 1.89 -39.90 12.55
N THR A 791 2.10 -40.42 13.77
CA THR A 791 3.42 -40.94 14.19
C THR A 791 3.89 -42.11 13.34
N LEU A 792 2.97 -42.78 12.64
CA LEU A 792 3.21 -43.86 11.69
C LEU A 792 2.94 -43.36 10.26
N PRO A 793 3.96 -42.93 9.49
CA PRO A 793 3.75 -42.27 8.19
C PRO A 793 2.92 -43.08 7.19
N PHE A 794 3.05 -44.41 7.21
CA PHE A 794 2.27 -45.33 6.37
C PHE A 794 0.77 -45.42 6.71
N ARG A 795 0.31 -44.73 7.76
CA ARG A 795 -1.10 -44.53 8.07
C ARG A 795 -1.69 -43.30 7.41
N ILE A 796 -0.86 -42.37 6.93
CA ILE A 796 -1.33 -41.15 6.28
C ILE A 796 -2.07 -41.52 4.99
N GLY A 797 -3.30 -41.04 4.84
CA GLY A 797 -4.19 -41.32 3.72
C GLY A 797 -5.13 -42.52 3.93
N ASP A 798 -4.87 -43.38 4.92
CA ASP A 798 -5.78 -44.46 5.31
C ASP A 798 -7.09 -43.87 5.89
N ASP A 799 -8.17 -44.65 5.79
CA ASP A 799 -9.44 -44.36 6.46
C ASP A 799 -9.49 -45.11 7.80
N LEU A 800 -9.75 -44.39 8.89
CA LEU A 800 -9.88 -44.97 10.24
C LEU A 800 -11.15 -45.81 10.38
N ALA A 801 -12.22 -45.46 9.64
CA ALA A 801 -13.49 -46.18 9.58
C ALA A 801 -14.01 -46.70 10.96
N PRO A 802 -14.24 -45.82 11.95
CA PRO A 802 -14.71 -46.25 13.26
C PRO A 802 -16.11 -46.85 13.21
N GLU A 803 -16.27 -48.03 13.83
CA GLU A 803 -17.56 -48.68 14.07
C GLU A 803 -17.86 -48.66 15.56
N PHE A 804 -18.98 -48.02 15.91
CA PHE A 804 -19.40 -47.84 17.29
C PHE A 804 -20.45 -48.90 17.68
N GLY A 805 -20.17 -49.65 18.73
CA GLY A 805 -21.14 -50.49 19.46
C GLY A 805 -21.51 -49.87 20.80
N ALA A 806 -22.27 -50.61 21.64
CA ALA A 806 -22.76 -50.11 22.93
C ALA A 806 -21.62 -49.75 23.91
N GLU A 807 -20.65 -50.65 24.10
CA GLU A 807 -19.50 -50.44 25.00
C GLU A 807 -18.15 -50.67 24.30
N THR A 808 -18.17 -50.83 22.98
CA THR A 808 -16.97 -51.15 22.20
C THR A 808 -16.87 -50.29 20.96
N VAL A 809 -15.65 -49.92 20.58
CA VAL A 809 -15.35 -49.26 19.30
C VAL A 809 -14.38 -50.14 18.53
N SER A 810 -14.54 -50.27 17.22
CA SER A 810 -13.51 -50.87 16.38
C SER A 810 -13.05 -49.94 15.28
N VAL A 811 -11.75 -49.90 15.01
CA VAL A 811 -11.14 -49.00 14.02
C VAL A 811 -10.19 -49.77 13.11
N ALA A 812 -10.07 -49.34 11.86
CA ALA A 812 -9.10 -49.90 10.92
C ALA A 812 -7.66 -49.52 11.32
N GLY A 813 -6.73 -50.45 11.18
CA GLY A 813 -5.32 -50.28 11.51
C GLY A 813 -4.41 -51.19 10.67
N ARG A 814 -3.11 -51.21 11.01
CA ARG A 814 -2.11 -52.07 10.37
C ARG A 814 -1.33 -52.84 11.43
N ALA A 815 -1.10 -54.12 11.19
CA ALA A 815 -0.15 -54.91 11.98
C ALA A 815 1.30 -54.52 11.63
N ALA A 816 2.26 -54.99 12.41
CA ALA A 816 3.68 -54.64 12.22
C ALA A 816 4.22 -55.04 10.84
N ASP A 817 3.65 -56.08 10.21
CA ASP A 817 3.96 -56.56 8.86
C ASP A 817 3.21 -55.81 7.74
N GLY A 818 2.43 -54.78 8.08
CA GLY A 818 1.67 -53.96 7.12
C GLY A 818 0.29 -54.51 6.76
N ARG A 819 -0.06 -55.72 7.22
CA ARG A 819 -1.38 -56.32 6.98
C ARG A 819 -2.49 -55.49 7.64
N ALA A 820 -3.58 -55.27 6.91
CA ALA A 820 -4.75 -54.60 7.45
C ALA A 820 -5.35 -55.40 8.62
N VAL A 821 -5.64 -54.71 9.71
CA VAL A 821 -6.30 -55.26 10.92
C VAL A 821 -7.40 -54.31 11.38
N ARG A 822 -8.31 -54.80 12.22
CA ARG A 822 -9.17 -53.91 13.02
C ARG A 822 -8.79 -54.03 14.49
N HIS A 823 -8.54 -52.89 15.12
CA HIS A 823 -8.35 -52.82 16.56
C HIS A 823 -9.71 -52.72 17.23
N ARG A 824 -9.98 -53.61 18.19
CA ARG A 824 -11.20 -53.59 18.99
C ARG A 824 -10.89 -53.04 20.37
N TRP A 825 -11.68 -52.07 20.78
CA TRP A 825 -11.53 -51.31 22.01
C TRP A 825 -12.77 -51.47 22.87
N THR A 826 -12.58 -51.58 24.18
CA THR A 826 -13.60 -51.35 25.20
C THR A 826 -13.56 -49.87 25.59
N VAL A 827 -14.72 -49.23 25.64
CA VAL A 827 -14.83 -47.84 26.11
C VAL A 827 -14.70 -47.85 27.64
N THR A 828 -13.62 -47.26 28.15
CA THR A 828 -13.40 -47.14 29.60
C THR A 828 -14.03 -45.89 30.18
N HIS A 829 -14.14 -44.83 29.37
CA HIS A 829 -14.87 -43.61 29.72
C HIS A 829 -15.41 -42.93 28.45
N ASP A 830 -16.65 -42.47 28.49
CA ASP A 830 -17.29 -41.66 27.45
C ASP A 830 -17.53 -40.25 28.00
N HIS A 831 -16.63 -39.34 27.65
CA HIS A 831 -16.64 -37.95 28.14
C HIS A 831 -17.82 -37.16 27.59
N CYS A 832 -18.43 -37.62 26.49
CA CYS A 832 -19.59 -36.96 25.88
C CYS A 832 -20.94 -37.50 26.39
N ASN A 833 -20.96 -38.60 27.15
CA ASN A 833 -22.17 -39.34 27.54
C ASN A 833 -23.10 -39.71 26.35
N GLN A 834 -22.56 -39.91 25.14
CA GLN A 834 -23.37 -40.16 23.93
C GLN A 834 -23.52 -41.63 23.54
N LEU A 835 -22.53 -42.47 23.89
CA LEU A 835 -22.46 -43.88 23.55
C LEU A 835 -22.96 -44.75 24.71
N LEU A 836 -22.60 -44.42 25.96
CA LEU A 836 -23.04 -45.17 27.15
C LEU A 836 -24.50 -44.90 27.55
N SER A 837 -25.18 -43.96 26.89
CA SER A 837 -26.59 -43.61 27.13
C SER A 837 -27.58 -44.21 26.12
N ARG A 838 -27.08 -44.93 25.11
CA ARG A 838 -27.86 -45.67 24.09
C ARG A 838 -27.83 -47.16 24.37
#